data_AF-A0A0F9Q1D3-F1
#
_entry.id   AF-A0A0F9Q1D3-F1
#
_cell.length_a   1.000
_cell.length_b   1.000
_cell.length_c   1.000
_cell.angle_alpha   90.00
_cell.angle_beta   90.00
_cell.angle_gamma   90.00
#
_symmetry.space_group_name_H-M   'P 1'
#
loop_
_entity.id
_entity.type
_entity.pdbx_description
1 polymer ?
#
loop_
_entity_poly.entity_id
_entity_poly.type
_entity_poly.pdbx_seq_one_letter_code
_entity_poly.pdbx_strand_id
1 'polypeptide(L)'
;MSVNIDLKKEFLNNFQNKIITVRKLLFAGNHKWSEKLLDNLSYDIKKNDWLDLQKKHQLIMIITNSWWIYLNSLRKYKEGKVDIDLIRYIDAYKRFLSFLSKLDDFYLFNNFSTNLLKQFLKMEDLSQNGITKFINSFCAKVIERNDYQRLLELQILLIFLRKSIVPSEYFQLSMEILGKTVFKLEPSKRSMFIYILFENVCLEYKLMENSSEFVKTISRILLIRLPGNLKNELSSMNRISINERSFNPYLVDLEELISYLNNIGEYAWIIVFIRNIFLKIQEYKSFGEAVTYIRKYIDFSVRRNRFDIAFGIYDFLEDLFIYQTDLSYDNILIELWVEACKKFVDMKEKKYLLQSLEKLNNHLKLPQTSSEIYHYFYTSNILWQFKSMFFSLEQRDFWKMMFFRALFEEKNFIIAQKIIPYLEEDFNRVLTDVESLYSEVETLQNQIYSFKDYDNTPKSFHEDFAIKQMMIRINSKGQISYKMISIDKEIVEGTISNEFWNDTQILEIYNELFYESEERKYSFSLKEFGELLYLFLPKLIRDFFKSFKTENLNFIPQIYFILDSMTIPFDLIYDNNFFLLKYSSGYKIGEIPLGGIPFEEKTSPISKSESSNDNYNVLIIDAINSTDPMKWNENKKQKELIFPFPAGSDELNFIINFLSGRADINQINALNGINSTRDNILLNLSKEVFNIIIFVGNIFYSRWSPKNSFFLTNDNQIITCSEISRIISQNDSKIQPFLFFNTQIYDTEGNKQKNVLKTFGEIVYQFDFRKITGILTRNFPLFNPSTKEICAIFFNNLLNKINQGASLLKARQQCIANKIEKIVGQSRPDSTSLKGTKKIDLRSSLAISSFLLFGKPWRKI
;
A
#
# COMPACT_ATOMS: atom_id res chain seq x y z
N MET A 1 -7.58 6.72 15.98
CA MET A 1 -6.89 6.80 17.29
C MET A 1 -5.42 6.46 17.06
N SER A 2 -4.52 7.43 17.17
CA SER A 2 -3.07 7.20 16.97
C SER A 2 -2.43 6.87 18.32
N VAL A 3 -2.13 5.60 18.57
CA VAL A 3 -1.28 5.17 19.69
C VAL A 3 0.08 5.86 19.57
N ASN A 4 0.60 6.39 20.70
CA ASN A 4 1.87 7.10 20.78
C ASN A 4 3.01 6.30 20.11
N ILE A 5 3.80 6.95 19.25
CA ILE A 5 4.92 6.35 18.52
C ILE A 5 5.93 5.72 19.47
N ASP A 6 6.14 6.31 20.65
CA ASP A 6 7.07 5.80 21.65
C ASP A 6 6.60 4.46 22.24
N LEU A 7 5.30 4.31 22.51
CA LEU A 7 4.72 3.05 22.97
C LEU A 7 4.84 1.94 21.92
N LYS A 8 4.73 2.28 20.62
CA LYS A 8 4.93 1.32 19.53
C LYS A 8 6.38 0.87 19.42
N LYS A 9 7.33 1.81 19.51
CA LYS A 9 8.77 1.52 19.50
C LYS A 9 9.17 0.66 20.71
N GLU A 10 8.66 1.00 21.89
CA GLU A 10 8.91 0.24 23.11
C GLU A 10 8.39 -1.20 23.01
N PHE A 11 7.17 -1.38 22.49
CA PHE A 11 6.62 -2.72 22.25
C PHE A 11 7.49 -3.55 21.30
N LEU A 12 7.89 -2.98 20.15
CA LEU A 12 8.71 -3.70 19.16
C LEU A 12 10.12 -4.01 19.69
N ASN A 13 10.75 -3.08 20.42
CA ASN A 13 12.05 -3.30 21.06
C ASN A 13 11.98 -4.40 22.11
N ASN A 14 10.93 -4.39 22.96
CA ASN A 14 10.69 -5.44 23.94
C ASN A 14 10.45 -6.80 23.27
N PHE A 15 9.63 -6.82 22.22
CA PHE A 15 9.39 -8.01 21.40
C PHE A 15 10.72 -8.58 20.85
N GLN A 16 11.54 -7.75 20.21
CA GLN A 16 12.82 -8.17 19.63
C GLN A 16 13.79 -8.70 20.69
N ASN A 17 13.91 -8.02 21.83
CA ASN A 17 14.76 -8.45 22.95
C ASN A 17 14.31 -9.81 23.52
N LYS A 18 13.00 -10.01 23.67
CA LYS A 18 12.44 -11.30 24.09
C LYS A 18 12.69 -12.40 23.05
N ILE A 19 12.57 -12.11 21.75
CA ILE A 19 12.88 -13.09 20.68
C ILE A 19 14.36 -13.47 20.68
N ILE A 20 15.28 -12.52 20.85
CA ILE A 20 16.72 -12.82 20.96
C ILE A 20 16.98 -13.73 22.16
N THR A 21 16.37 -13.43 23.32
CA THR A 21 16.46 -14.26 24.52
C THR A 21 15.91 -15.66 24.29
N VAL A 22 14.76 -15.78 23.61
CA VAL A 22 14.17 -17.08 23.23
C VAL A 22 15.12 -17.89 22.36
N ARG A 23 15.71 -17.29 21.32
CA ARG A 23 16.67 -17.99 20.45
C ARG A 23 17.86 -18.50 21.25
N LYS A 24 18.42 -17.69 22.15
CA LYS A 24 19.51 -18.12 23.06
C LYS A 24 19.08 -19.31 23.93
N LEU A 25 17.88 -19.28 24.50
CA LEU A 25 17.35 -20.37 25.32
C LEU A 25 17.11 -21.65 24.51
N LEU A 26 16.58 -21.55 23.29
CA LEU A 26 16.40 -22.68 22.38
C LEU A 26 17.75 -23.33 22.06
N PHE A 27 18.75 -22.57 21.64
CA PHE A 27 20.09 -23.10 21.34
C PHE A 27 20.82 -23.64 22.58
N ALA A 28 20.47 -23.19 23.79
CA ALA A 28 20.92 -23.77 25.05
C ALA A 28 20.17 -25.06 25.45
N GLY A 29 19.16 -25.49 24.69
CA GLY A 29 18.33 -26.66 24.98
C GLY A 29 17.26 -26.43 26.05
N ASN A 30 16.99 -25.17 26.43
CA ASN A 30 16.03 -24.81 27.46
C ASN A 30 14.64 -24.54 26.85
N HIS A 31 14.00 -25.61 26.38
CA HIS A 31 12.73 -25.47 25.64
C HIS A 31 11.56 -24.99 26.51
N LYS A 32 11.54 -25.33 27.81
CA LYS A 32 10.46 -24.94 28.73
C LYS A 32 10.37 -23.42 28.91
N TRP A 33 11.51 -22.76 29.14
CA TRP A 33 11.54 -21.31 29.30
C TRP A 33 11.34 -20.58 27.96
N SER A 34 11.83 -21.17 26.87
CA SER A 34 11.57 -20.68 25.51
C SER A 34 10.08 -20.68 25.19
N GLU A 35 9.38 -21.79 25.41
CA GLU A 35 7.94 -21.92 25.22
C GLU A 35 7.15 -20.89 26.03
N LYS A 36 7.45 -20.75 27.32
CA LYS A 36 6.76 -19.76 28.19
C LYS A 36 6.90 -18.33 27.68
N LEU A 37 8.10 -17.95 27.23
CA LEU A 37 8.33 -16.62 26.67
C LEU A 37 7.59 -16.42 25.34
N LEU A 38 7.57 -17.44 24.49
CA LEU A 38 6.86 -17.38 23.20
C LEU A 38 5.34 -17.36 23.34
N ASP A 39 4.79 -18.14 24.27
CA ASP A 39 3.35 -18.09 24.61
C ASP A 39 2.97 -16.68 25.09
N ASN A 40 3.78 -16.08 25.98
CA ASN A 40 3.57 -14.71 26.45
C ASN A 40 3.62 -13.69 25.30
N LEU A 41 4.61 -13.81 24.42
CA LEU A 41 4.70 -12.94 23.24
C LEU A 41 3.47 -13.09 22.33
N SER A 42 2.97 -14.31 22.13
CA SER A 42 1.77 -14.54 21.32
C SER A 42 0.52 -13.88 21.93
N TYR A 43 0.41 -13.92 23.26
CA TYR A 43 -0.68 -13.28 23.99
C TYR A 43 -0.59 -11.75 23.90
N ASP A 44 0.61 -11.20 24.08
CA ASP A 44 0.90 -9.77 23.94
C ASP A 44 0.54 -9.26 22.53
N ILE A 45 0.81 -10.06 21.48
CA ILE A 45 0.41 -9.76 20.10
C ILE A 45 -1.12 -9.77 19.95
N LYS A 46 -1.79 -10.81 20.43
CA LYS A 46 -3.25 -10.97 20.26
C LYS A 46 -4.02 -9.84 20.95
N LYS A 47 -3.62 -9.47 22.17
CA LYS A 47 -4.27 -8.46 23.01
C LYS A 47 -4.12 -7.02 22.48
N ASN A 48 -3.16 -6.76 21.60
CA ASN A 48 -2.90 -5.40 21.15
C ASN A 48 -3.86 -4.96 20.04
N ASP A 49 -4.73 -3.99 20.32
CA ASP A 49 -5.78 -3.53 19.39
C ASP A 49 -5.24 -2.64 18.27
N TRP A 50 -4.07 -2.02 18.44
CA TRP A 50 -3.45 -1.19 17.42
C TRP A 50 -2.63 -1.97 16.39
N LEU A 51 -2.32 -3.24 16.66
CA LEU A 51 -1.70 -4.11 15.67
C LEU A 51 -2.78 -4.55 14.68
N ASP A 52 -2.61 -4.21 13.41
CA ASP A 52 -3.46 -4.75 12.36
C ASP A 52 -3.23 -6.26 12.19
N LEU A 53 -4.11 -6.91 11.42
CA LEU A 53 -4.08 -8.36 11.23
C LEU A 53 -2.75 -8.84 10.59
N GLN A 54 -2.18 -8.04 9.69
CA GLN A 54 -0.91 -8.34 9.03
C GLN A 54 0.27 -8.28 10.01
N LYS A 55 0.34 -7.23 10.85
CA LYS A 55 1.41 -7.09 11.85
C LYS A 55 1.31 -8.17 12.91
N LYS A 56 0.10 -8.55 13.33
CA LYS A 56 -0.10 -9.70 14.22
C LYS A 56 0.45 -10.98 13.58
N HIS A 57 0.11 -11.23 12.31
CA HIS A 57 0.61 -12.39 11.57
C HIS A 57 2.15 -12.38 11.44
N GLN A 58 2.75 -11.25 11.04
CA GLN A 58 4.22 -11.10 10.93
C GLN A 58 4.94 -11.43 12.24
N LEU A 59 4.45 -10.91 13.37
CA LEU A 59 5.08 -11.16 14.67
C LEU A 59 4.94 -12.63 15.09
N ILE A 60 3.81 -13.26 14.81
CA ILE A 60 3.63 -14.71 15.01
C ILE A 60 4.59 -15.50 14.13
N MET A 61 4.83 -15.09 12.89
CA MET A 61 5.79 -15.75 12.00
C MET A 61 7.23 -15.66 12.50
N ILE A 62 7.63 -14.54 13.13
CA ILE A 62 8.96 -14.44 13.75
C ILE A 62 9.12 -15.48 14.88
N ILE A 63 8.04 -15.73 15.64
CA ILE A 63 8.02 -16.78 16.67
C ILE A 63 8.16 -18.15 16.01
N THR A 64 7.35 -18.46 15.00
CA THR A 64 7.36 -19.73 14.26
C THR A 64 8.74 -20.00 13.63
N ASN A 65 9.34 -19.00 12.98
CA ASN A 65 10.65 -19.12 12.36
C ASN A 65 11.77 -19.36 13.38
N SER A 66 11.65 -18.83 14.59
CA SER A 66 12.62 -19.07 15.65
C SER A 66 12.62 -20.54 16.08
N TRP A 67 11.45 -21.19 16.15
CA TRP A 67 11.35 -22.64 16.36
C TRP A 67 11.93 -23.42 15.18
N TRP A 68 11.55 -23.05 13.96
CA TRP A 68 11.97 -23.78 12.76
C TRP A 68 13.49 -23.79 12.56
N ILE A 69 14.15 -22.62 12.71
CA ILE A 69 15.61 -22.50 12.65
C ILE A 69 16.27 -23.44 13.67
N TYR A 70 15.74 -23.45 14.90
CA TYR A 70 16.27 -24.31 15.95
C TYR A 70 16.07 -25.80 15.62
N LEU A 71 14.88 -26.21 15.17
CA LEU A 71 14.60 -27.59 14.79
C LEU A 71 15.51 -28.09 13.65
N ASN A 72 15.82 -27.23 12.68
CA ASN A 72 16.77 -27.56 11.62
C ASN A 72 18.20 -27.69 12.16
N SER A 73 18.60 -26.85 13.13
CA SER A 73 19.93 -26.92 13.74
C SER A 73 20.19 -28.20 14.54
N LEU A 74 19.14 -28.87 15.00
CA LEU A 74 19.24 -30.14 15.72
C LEU A 74 19.59 -31.33 14.81
N ARG A 75 19.59 -31.13 13.49
CA ARG A 75 20.02 -32.15 12.51
C ARG A 75 21.46 -31.90 12.11
N LYS A 76 22.36 -32.81 12.43
CA LYS A 76 23.76 -32.77 11.98
C LYS A 76 23.97 -33.81 10.88
N TYR A 77 24.39 -33.38 9.71
CA TYR A 77 24.78 -34.29 8.64
C TYR A 77 26.26 -34.66 8.83
N LYS A 78 26.55 -35.94 9.09
CA LYS A 78 27.90 -36.49 9.08
C LYS A 78 27.92 -37.74 8.21
N GLU A 79 28.82 -37.80 7.22
CA GLU A 79 29.09 -39.00 6.42
C GLU A 79 27.82 -39.65 5.82
N GLY A 80 26.89 -38.85 5.31
CA GLY A 80 25.64 -39.36 4.71
C GLY A 80 24.59 -39.88 5.70
N LYS A 81 24.84 -39.81 7.02
CA LYS A 81 23.86 -40.11 8.08
C LYS A 81 23.49 -38.85 8.85
N VAL A 82 22.21 -38.72 9.19
CA VAL A 82 21.70 -37.61 10.00
C VAL A 82 21.82 -38.00 11.46
N ASP A 83 22.74 -37.38 12.18
CA ASP A 83 22.88 -37.49 13.63
C ASP A 83 21.91 -36.50 14.30
N ILE A 84 20.95 -37.03 15.07
CA ILE A 84 19.88 -36.27 15.71
C ILE A 84 19.83 -36.67 17.18
N ASP A 85 19.90 -35.68 18.09
CA ASP A 85 19.49 -35.88 19.48
C ASP A 85 17.96 -36.03 19.54
N LEU A 86 17.49 -37.27 19.42
CA LEU A 86 16.06 -37.61 19.34
C LEU A 86 15.25 -37.07 20.53
N ILE A 87 15.84 -37.03 21.73
CA ILE A 87 15.14 -36.55 22.93
C ILE A 87 14.89 -35.04 22.81
N ARG A 88 15.93 -34.26 22.49
CA ARG A 88 15.78 -32.81 22.30
C ARG A 88 14.88 -32.50 21.11
N TYR A 89 15.03 -33.26 20.03
CA TYR A 89 14.27 -33.08 18.81
C TYR A 89 12.76 -33.28 19.03
N ILE A 90 12.38 -34.36 19.72
CA ILE A 90 10.99 -34.67 20.04
C ILE A 90 10.41 -33.66 21.04
N ASP A 91 11.16 -33.27 22.10
CA ASP A 91 10.67 -32.27 23.06
C ASP A 91 10.46 -30.89 22.40
N ALA A 92 11.36 -30.50 21.50
CA ALA A 92 11.23 -29.26 20.73
C ALA A 92 9.99 -29.28 19.82
N TYR A 93 9.77 -30.36 19.05
CA TYR A 93 8.56 -30.50 18.23
C TYR A 93 7.29 -30.54 19.05
N LYS A 94 7.27 -31.24 20.20
CA LYS A 94 6.12 -31.29 21.09
C LYS A 94 5.67 -29.89 21.52
N ARG A 95 6.62 -29.05 21.93
CA ARG A 95 6.33 -27.68 22.38
C ARG A 95 5.99 -26.75 21.22
N PHE A 96 6.68 -26.91 20.09
CA PHE A 96 6.37 -26.14 18.89
C PHE A 96 4.96 -26.43 18.37
N LEU A 97 4.57 -27.71 18.27
CA LEU A 97 3.21 -28.10 17.87
C LEU A 97 2.16 -27.68 18.90
N SER A 98 2.48 -27.72 20.20
CA SER A 98 1.63 -27.14 21.26
C SER A 98 1.37 -25.65 21.01
N PHE A 99 2.42 -24.88 20.72
CA PHE A 99 2.30 -23.47 20.35
C PHE A 99 1.44 -23.27 19.08
N LEU A 100 1.76 -23.97 17.99
CA LEU A 100 1.02 -23.86 16.73
C LEU A 100 -0.46 -24.22 16.89
N SER A 101 -0.79 -25.18 17.76
CA SER A 101 -2.18 -25.59 18.00
C SER A 101 -3.05 -24.51 18.65
N LYS A 102 -2.43 -23.50 19.30
CA LYS A 102 -3.12 -22.34 19.91
C LYS A 102 -3.32 -21.18 18.92
N LEU A 103 -2.71 -21.26 17.74
CA LEU A 103 -2.83 -20.25 16.70
C LEU A 103 -4.11 -20.47 15.89
N ASP A 104 -4.63 -19.39 15.32
CA ASP A 104 -5.78 -19.45 14.43
C ASP A 104 -5.43 -20.03 13.05
N ASP A 105 -4.14 -20.01 12.69
CA ASP A 105 -3.62 -20.55 11.43
C ASP A 105 -3.30 -22.06 11.52
N PHE A 106 -4.29 -22.89 11.18
CA PHE A 106 -4.14 -24.35 11.14
C PHE A 106 -3.19 -24.85 10.03
N TYR A 107 -2.95 -24.04 8.99
CA TYR A 107 -2.14 -24.48 7.85
C TYR A 107 -0.69 -24.75 8.26
N LEU A 108 -0.09 -23.87 9.07
CA LEU A 108 1.26 -24.08 9.62
C LEU A 108 1.35 -25.37 10.45
N PHE A 109 0.35 -25.61 11.31
CA PHE A 109 0.29 -26.82 12.13
C PHE A 109 0.23 -28.08 11.26
N ASN A 110 -0.64 -28.10 10.24
CA ASN A 110 -0.80 -29.22 9.31
C ASN A 110 0.51 -29.52 8.55
N ASN A 111 1.16 -28.48 8.03
CA ASN A 111 2.41 -28.62 7.27
C ASN A 111 3.57 -29.15 8.12
N PHE A 112 3.79 -28.57 9.30
CA PHE A 112 4.86 -29.04 10.19
C PHE A 112 4.61 -30.47 10.70
N SER A 113 3.36 -30.80 11.03
CA SER A 113 2.98 -32.15 11.48
C SER A 113 3.16 -33.19 10.38
N THR A 114 2.75 -32.86 9.15
CA THR A 114 2.88 -33.75 7.98
C THR A 114 4.35 -33.98 7.63
N ASN A 115 5.16 -32.93 7.63
CA ASN A 115 6.59 -33.04 7.35
C ASN A 115 7.33 -33.86 8.41
N LEU A 116 6.99 -33.69 9.69
CA LEU A 116 7.51 -34.52 10.76
C LEU A 116 7.09 -35.98 10.60
N LEU A 117 5.82 -36.24 10.27
CA LEU A 117 5.33 -37.60 10.03
C LEU A 117 6.09 -38.29 8.90
N LYS A 118 6.26 -37.62 7.76
CA LYS A 118 7.03 -38.13 6.62
C LYS A 118 8.48 -38.49 7.00
N GLN A 119 9.07 -37.77 7.95
CA GLN A 119 10.40 -38.09 8.47
C GLN A 119 10.37 -39.28 9.42
N PHE A 120 9.40 -39.34 10.33
CA PHE A 120 9.24 -40.46 11.25
C PHE A 120 9.07 -41.79 10.53
N LEU A 121 8.39 -41.81 9.38
CA LEU A 121 8.25 -43.01 8.55
C LEU A 121 9.57 -43.51 7.97
N LYS A 122 10.62 -42.67 7.90
CA LYS A 122 11.95 -43.02 7.39
C LYS A 122 12.95 -43.36 8.50
N MET A 123 12.60 -43.13 9.76
CA MET A 123 13.49 -43.37 10.90
C MET A 123 13.31 -44.79 11.44
N GLU A 124 14.40 -45.54 11.55
CA GLU A 124 14.38 -46.92 12.07
C GLU A 124 14.16 -46.98 13.59
N ASP A 125 14.54 -45.93 14.32
CA ASP A 125 14.52 -45.88 15.80
C ASP A 125 13.13 -45.67 16.42
N LEU A 126 12.10 -45.41 15.61
CA LEU A 126 10.75 -45.10 16.10
C LEU A 126 9.85 -46.33 16.10
N SER A 127 9.33 -46.70 17.28
CA SER A 127 8.35 -47.77 17.39
C SER A 127 7.04 -47.46 16.66
N GLN A 128 6.42 -48.47 16.06
CA GLN A 128 5.09 -48.36 15.46
C GLN A 128 4.04 -47.82 16.45
N ASN A 129 4.15 -48.16 17.73
CA ASN A 129 3.28 -47.62 18.78
C ASN A 129 3.49 -46.12 18.99
N GLY A 130 4.72 -45.62 18.90
CA GLY A 130 5.04 -44.20 18.95
C GLY A 130 4.42 -43.42 17.79
N ILE A 131 4.60 -43.93 16.57
CA ILE A 131 4.00 -43.33 15.35
C ILE A 131 2.47 -43.34 15.44
N THR A 132 1.88 -44.44 15.94
CA THR A 132 0.43 -44.54 16.17
C THR A 132 -0.08 -43.45 17.13
N LYS A 133 0.60 -43.24 18.25
CA LYS A 133 0.23 -42.18 19.21
C LYS A 133 0.34 -40.79 18.60
N PHE A 134 1.39 -40.55 17.81
CA PHE A 134 1.56 -39.28 17.09
C PHE A 134 0.41 -39.04 16.10
N ILE A 135 0.10 -40.03 15.23
CA ILE A 135 -1.00 -39.94 14.27
C ILE A 135 -2.32 -39.67 14.97
N ASN A 136 -2.62 -40.38 16.07
CA ASN A 136 -3.85 -40.16 16.83
C ASN A 136 -3.93 -38.77 17.48
N SER A 137 -2.81 -38.25 17.99
CA SER A 137 -2.74 -36.87 18.49
C SER A 137 -2.95 -35.84 17.39
N PHE A 138 -2.46 -36.12 16.18
CA PHE A 138 -2.69 -35.28 15.01
C PHE A 138 -4.17 -35.33 14.59
N CYS A 139 -4.77 -36.52 14.55
CA CYS A 139 -6.20 -36.71 14.25
C CYS A 139 -7.13 -35.92 15.18
N ALA A 140 -6.83 -35.87 16.49
CA ALA A 140 -7.60 -35.07 17.43
C ALA A 140 -7.68 -33.59 17.02
N LYS A 141 -6.55 -33.01 16.58
CA LYS A 141 -6.48 -31.61 16.14
C LYS A 141 -7.11 -31.37 14.78
N VAL A 142 -6.99 -32.33 13.88
CA VAL A 142 -7.65 -32.33 12.58
C VAL A 142 -9.18 -32.33 12.73
N ILE A 143 -9.71 -33.07 13.72
CA ILE A 143 -11.15 -33.10 14.03
C ILE A 143 -11.64 -31.78 14.60
N GLU A 144 -10.91 -31.14 15.53
CA GLU A 144 -11.25 -29.80 16.04
C GLU A 144 -11.41 -28.75 14.92
N ARG A 145 -10.77 -28.98 13.76
CA ARG A 145 -10.80 -28.10 12.59
C ARG A 145 -11.68 -28.60 11.44
N ASN A 146 -12.40 -29.71 11.62
CA ASN A 146 -13.25 -30.35 10.62
C ASN A 146 -12.52 -30.72 9.31
N ASP A 147 -11.21 -30.98 9.35
CA ASP A 147 -10.44 -31.40 8.17
C ASP A 147 -10.53 -32.93 7.98
N TYR A 148 -11.70 -33.38 7.55
CA TYR A 148 -12.00 -34.81 7.46
C TYR A 148 -11.23 -35.55 6.37
N GLN A 149 -10.74 -34.83 5.36
CA GLN A 149 -9.85 -35.40 4.35
C GLN A 149 -8.56 -35.87 5.00
N ARG A 150 -7.87 -34.99 5.73
CA ARG A 150 -6.63 -35.35 6.41
C ARG A 150 -6.84 -36.45 7.45
N LEU A 151 -7.99 -36.45 8.14
CA LEU A 151 -8.35 -37.51 9.08
C LEU A 151 -8.38 -38.88 8.38
N LEU A 152 -9.03 -38.97 7.22
CA LEU A 152 -9.10 -40.20 6.44
C LEU A 152 -7.70 -40.67 6.02
N GLU A 153 -6.90 -39.78 5.43
CA GLU A 153 -5.54 -40.09 4.96
C GLU A 153 -4.67 -40.66 6.09
N LEU A 154 -4.70 -40.02 7.26
CA LEU A 154 -3.97 -40.47 8.45
C LEU A 154 -4.42 -41.85 8.95
N GLN A 155 -5.71 -42.14 8.92
CA GLN A 155 -6.24 -43.45 9.33
C GLN A 155 -5.88 -44.54 8.32
N ILE A 156 -5.92 -44.26 7.01
CA ILE A 156 -5.48 -45.21 5.97
C ILE A 156 -3.98 -45.50 6.10
N LEU A 157 -3.16 -44.47 6.30
CA LEU A 157 -1.74 -44.63 6.60
C LEU A 157 -1.52 -45.52 7.83
N LEU A 158 -2.28 -45.31 8.91
CA LEU A 158 -2.15 -46.10 10.12
C LEU A 158 -2.50 -47.59 9.89
N ILE A 159 -3.53 -47.87 9.09
CA ILE A 159 -3.93 -49.23 8.71
C ILE A 159 -2.81 -49.93 7.93
N PHE A 160 -2.17 -49.21 7.00
CA PHE A 160 -1.02 -49.72 6.26
C PHE A 160 0.12 -50.11 7.20
N LEU A 161 0.56 -49.18 8.05
CA LEU A 161 1.71 -49.37 8.95
C LEU A 161 1.50 -50.53 9.93
N ARG A 162 0.27 -50.70 10.44
CA ARG A 162 -0.08 -51.77 11.39
C ARG A 162 -0.53 -53.07 10.74
N LYS A 163 -0.71 -53.09 9.42
CA LYS A 163 -1.28 -54.21 8.65
C LYS A 163 -2.63 -54.71 9.19
N SER A 164 -3.34 -53.86 9.95
CA SER A 164 -4.56 -54.21 10.68
C SER A 164 -5.37 -52.97 11.06
N ILE A 165 -6.67 -53.15 11.32
CA ILE A 165 -7.57 -52.06 11.74
C ILE A 165 -7.58 -51.97 13.26
N VAL A 166 -7.39 -50.74 13.74
CA VAL A 166 -7.56 -50.37 15.14
C VAL A 166 -8.92 -49.70 15.28
N PRO A 167 -9.91 -50.33 15.93
CA PRO A 167 -11.17 -49.67 16.20
C PRO A 167 -10.91 -48.52 17.18
N SER A 168 -10.82 -47.32 16.64
CA SER A 168 -10.70 -46.06 17.36
C SER A 168 -11.88 -45.16 16.96
N GLU A 169 -12.21 -44.19 17.82
CA GLU A 169 -13.21 -43.17 17.49
C GLU A 169 -12.85 -42.43 16.19
N TYR A 170 -11.55 -42.17 15.96
CA TYR A 170 -11.03 -41.55 14.74
C TYR A 170 -11.31 -42.39 13.49
N PHE A 171 -11.12 -43.70 13.57
CA PHE A 171 -11.40 -44.62 12.46
C PHE A 171 -12.91 -44.73 12.20
N GLN A 172 -13.73 -44.81 13.25
CA GLN A 172 -15.18 -44.86 13.10
C GLN A 172 -15.72 -43.59 12.45
N LEU A 173 -15.29 -42.42 12.93
CA LEU A 173 -15.66 -41.12 12.38
C LEU A 173 -15.20 -40.98 10.93
N SER A 174 -13.96 -41.35 10.60
CA SER A 174 -13.44 -41.26 9.23
C SER A 174 -14.21 -42.14 8.25
N MET A 175 -14.58 -43.36 8.65
CA MET A 175 -15.39 -44.26 7.83
C MET A 175 -16.85 -43.81 7.71
N GLU A 176 -17.42 -43.21 8.76
CA GLU A 176 -18.76 -42.61 8.70
C GLU A 176 -18.81 -41.46 7.70
N ILE A 177 -17.81 -40.57 7.75
CA ILE A 177 -17.71 -39.44 6.81
C ILE A 177 -17.48 -39.93 5.39
N LEU A 178 -16.57 -40.90 5.19
CA LEU A 178 -16.37 -41.52 3.88
C LEU A 178 -17.69 -42.11 3.35
N GLY A 179 -18.42 -42.83 4.20
CA GLY A 179 -19.74 -43.36 3.87
C GLY A 179 -20.70 -42.26 3.41
N LYS A 180 -20.88 -41.21 4.22
CA LYS A 180 -21.77 -40.08 3.89
C LYS A 180 -21.39 -39.42 2.57
N THR A 181 -20.11 -39.16 2.32
CA THR A 181 -19.64 -38.56 1.07
C THR A 181 -19.89 -39.50 -0.12
N VAL A 182 -19.55 -40.78 -0.01
CA VAL A 182 -19.73 -41.78 -1.09
C VAL A 182 -21.20 -41.91 -1.48
N PHE A 183 -22.13 -41.90 -0.53
CA PHE A 183 -23.56 -42.02 -0.83
C PHE A 183 -24.18 -40.76 -1.45
N LYS A 184 -23.50 -39.60 -1.40
CA LYS A 184 -23.86 -38.43 -2.19
C LYS A 184 -23.45 -38.56 -3.67
N LEU A 185 -22.56 -39.50 -3.99
CA LEU A 185 -22.09 -39.73 -5.36
C LEU A 185 -23.01 -40.67 -6.14
N GLU A 186 -23.07 -40.44 -7.45
CA GLU A 186 -23.64 -41.36 -8.43
C GLU A 186 -22.98 -42.75 -8.32
N PRO A 187 -23.74 -43.85 -8.35
CA PRO A 187 -23.21 -45.20 -8.16
C PRO A 187 -22.02 -45.54 -9.06
N SER A 188 -22.02 -45.08 -10.32
CA SER A 188 -20.94 -45.31 -11.28
C SER A 188 -19.60 -44.67 -10.87
N LYS A 189 -19.61 -43.62 -10.04
CA LYS A 189 -18.42 -42.82 -9.67
C LYS A 189 -17.85 -43.18 -8.29
N ARG A 190 -18.59 -43.92 -7.46
CA ARG A 190 -18.23 -44.23 -6.06
C ARG A 190 -16.93 -45.01 -5.91
N SER A 191 -16.81 -46.09 -6.67
CA SER A 191 -15.62 -46.95 -6.63
C SER A 191 -14.37 -46.20 -7.10
N MET A 192 -14.48 -45.37 -8.14
CA MET A 192 -13.38 -44.54 -8.62
C MET A 192 -12.97 -43.48 -7.59
N PHE A 193 -13.95 -42.84 -6.94
CA PHE A 193 -13.70 -41.84 -5.90
C PHE A 193 -12.83 -42.41 -4.77
N ILE A 194 -13.21 -43.56 -4.21
CA ILE A 194 -12.48 -44.15 -3.07
C ILE A 194 -11.12 -44.71 -3.53
N TYR A 195 -11.02 -45.26 -4.74
CA TYR A 195 -9.75 -45.73 -5.30
C TYR A 195 -8.70 -44.60 -5.28
N ILE A 196 -9.06 -43.43 -5.80
CA ILE A 196 -8.18 -42.27 -5.88
C ILE A 196 -7.80 -41.75 -4.48
N LEU A 197 -8.74 -41.74 -3.53
CA LEU A 197 -8.43 -41.35 -2.15
C LEU A 197 -7.35 -42.24 -1.52
N PHE A 198 -7.46 -43.57 -1.67
CA PHE A 198 -6.48 -44.50 -1.11
C PHE A 198 -5.15 -44.42 -1.85
N GLU A 199 -5.20 -44.31 -3.18
CA GLU A 199 -4.01 -44.18 -4.00
C GLU A 199 -3.21 -42.92 -3.60
N ASN A 200 -3.88 -41.80 -3.35
CA ASN A 200 -3.23 -40.56 -2.92
C ASN A 200 -2.44 -40.71 -1.61
N VAL A 201 -2.90 -41.53 -0.66
CA VAL A 201 -2.15 -41.79 0.59
C VAL A 201 -0.82 -42.48 0.29
N CYS A 202 -0.81 -43.45 -0.63
CA CYS A 202 0.42 -44.12 -1.05
C CYS A 202 1.40 -43.13 -1.68
N LEU A 203 0.88 -42.26 -2.55
CA LEU A 203 1.66 -41.28 -3.30
C LEU A 203 2.23 -40.18 -2.38
N GLU A 204 1.42 -39.62 -1.48
CA GLU A 204 1.82 -38.53 -0.59
C GLU A 204 2.94 -38.94 0.39
N TYR A 205 2.86 -40.17 0.91
CA TYR A 205 3.81 -40.69 1.89
C TYR A 205 4.88 -41.62 1.28
N LYS A 206 4.86 -41.86 -0.03
CA LYS A 206 5.78 -42.75 -0.77
C LYS A 206 5.89 -44.14 -0.13
N LEU A 207 4.74 -44.78 0.12
CA LEU A 207 4.65 -46.02 0.91
C LEU A 207 5.03 -47.29 0.13
N MET A 208 4.68 -47.35 -1.16
CA MET A 208 4.99 -48.45 -2.08
C MET A 208 5.27 -47.89 -3.48
N GLU A 209 6.11 -48.58 -4.26
CA GLU A 209 6.37 -48.22 -5.67
C GLU A 209 5.12 -48.42 -6.54
N ASN A 210 4.39 -49.52 -6.32
CA ASN A 210 3.13 -49.80 -7.02
C ASN A 210 1.92 -49.33 -6.20
N SER A 211 1.40 -48.15 -6.54
CA SER A 211 0.24 -47.54 -5.88
C SER A 211 -1.04 -48.37 -6.01
N SER A 212 -1.21 -49.14 -7.10
CA SER A 212 -2.36 -50.03 -7.28
C SER A 212 -2.33 -51.24 -6.33
N GLU A 213 -1.14 -51.77 -6.05
CA GLU A 213 -0.96 -52.85 -5.08
C GLU A 213 -1.24 -52.38 -3.65
N PHE A 214 -0.87 -51.14 -3.33
CA PHE A 214 -1.24 -50.51 -2.06
C PHE A 214 -2.76 -50.47 -1.89
N VAL A 215 -3.50 -49.99 -2.89
CA VAL A 215 -4.98 -49.92 -2.83
C VAL A 215 -5.59 -51.30 -2.62
N LYS A 216 -5.11 -52.33 -3.32
CA LYS A 216 -5.57 -53.73 -3.13
C LYS A 216 -5.29 -54.25 -1.73
N THR A 217 -4.12 -53.93 -1.18
CA THR A 217 -3.72 -54.32 0.18
C THR A 217 -4.64 -53.69 1.22
N ILE A 218 -4.87 -52.38 1.11
CA ILE A 218 -5.78 -51.64 2.01
C ILE A 218 -7.22 -52.14 1.87
N SER A 219 -7.72 -52.31 0.64
CA SER A 219 -9.06 -52.86 0.38
C SER A 219 -9.24 -54.22 1.05
N ARG A 220 -8.27 -55.13 0.92
CA ARG A 220 -8.30 -56.45 1.57
C ARG A 220 -8.38 -56.35 3.10
N ILE A 221 -7.62 -55.46 3.73
CA ILE A 221 -7.65 -55.27 5.18
C ILE A 221 -9.01 -54.70 5.61
N LEU A 222 -9.52 -53.73 4.88
CA LEU A 222 -10.80 -53.04 5.13
C LEU A 222 -12.03 -53.95 4.98
N LEU A 223 -12.06 -54.82 3.97
CA LEU A 223 -13.17 -55.75 3.70
C LEU A 223 -13.46 -56.73 4.86
N ILE A 224 -12.49 -56.96 5.75
CA ILE A 224 -12.61 -57.90 6.88
C ILE A 224 -13.41 -57.30 8.05
N ARG A 225 -13.44 -55.97 8.22
CA ARG A 225 -14.03 -55.32 9.43
C ARG A 225 -14.94 -54.12 9.18
N LEU A 226 -15.22 -53.75 7.94
CA LEU A 226 -16.07 -52.58 7.63
C LEU A 226 -17.58 -52.87 7.72
N PRO A 227 -18.41 -51.83 7.95
CA PRO A 227 -19.86 -51.92 7.81
C PRO A 227 -20.26 -52.25 6.37
N GLY A 228 -21.39 -52.95 6.20
CA GLY A 228 -21.82 -53.52 4.91
C GLY A 228 -22.09 -52.49 3.80
N ASN A 229 -22.31 -51.23 4.15
CA ASN A 229 -22.65 -50.14 3.24
C ASN A 229 -21.52 -49.73 2.28
N LEU A 230 -20.24 -49.86 2.66
CA LEU A 230 -19.09 -49.56 1.78
C LEU A 230 -18.47 -50.83 1.16
N LYS A 231 -18.90 -52.02 1.59
CA LYS A 231 -18.30 -53.31 1.22
C LYS A 231 -18.40 -53.59 -0.28
N ASN A 232 -19.55 -53.27 -0.88
CA ASN A 232 -19.77 -53.45 -2.31
C ASN A 232 -18.82 -52.58 -3.14
N GLU A 233 -18.71 -51.29 -2.81
CA GLU A 233 -17.83 -50.35 -3.50
C GLU A 233 -16.34 -50.74 -3.35
N LEU A 234 -15.92 -51.17 -2.15
CA LEU A 234 -14.55 -51.65 -1.87
C LEU A 234 -14.19 -52.92 -2.64
N SER A 235 -15.17 -53.78 -2.88
CA SER A 235 -14.97 -54.98 -3.70
C SER A 235 -14.79 -54.62 -5.19
N SER A 236 -15.51 -53.63 -5.70
CA SER A 236 -15.42 -53.19 -7.10
C SER A 236 -14.16 -52.37 -7.40
N MET A 237 -13.58 -51.68 -6.43
CA MET A 237 -12.28 -51.00 -6.58
C MET A 237 -11.15 -51.92 -7.06
N ASN A 238 -11.15 -53.19 -6.63
CA ASN A 238 -10.12 -54.14 -7.03
C ASN A 238 -10.12 -54.45 -8.54
N ARG A 239 -11.18 -54.05 -9.26
CA ARG A 239 -11.31 -54.19 -10.72
C ARG A 239 -10.76 -53.00 -11.49
N ILE A 240 -10.49 -51.87 -10.81
CA ILE A 240 -9.93 -50.67 -11.43
C ILE A 240 -8.42 -50.89 -11.61
N SER A 241 -7.95 -50.68 -12.84
CA SER A 241 -6.53 -50.74 -13.20
C SER A 241 -6.23 -49.55 -14.10
N ILE A 242 -5.49 -48.57 -13.57
CA ILE A 242 -5.04 -47.39 -14.29
C ILE A 242 -3.61 -47.63 -14.75
N ASN A 243 -3.40 -47.60 -16.06
CA ASN A 243 -2.09 -47.68 -16.71
C ASN A 243 -2.04 -46.68 -17.88
N GLU A 244 -0.86 -46.49 -18.47
CA GLU A 244 -0.65 -45.52 -19.55
C GLU A 244 -1.68 -45.62 -20.69
N ARG A 245 -2.03 -46.84 -21.13
CA ARG A 245 -2.99 -47.07 -22.23
C ARG A 245 -4.44 -46.76 -21.87
N SER A 246 -4.80 -46.89 -20.59
CA SER A 246 -6.17 -46.71 -20.09
C SER A 246 -6.40 -45.34 -19.45
N PHE A 247 -5.34 -44.55 -19.25
CA PHE A 247 -5.39 -43.31 -18.49
C PHE A 247 -6.27 -42.22 -19.11
N ASN A 248 -6.26 -42.03 -20.43
CA ASN A 248 -7.03 -40.96 -21.07
C ASN A 248 -8.56 -41.07 -20.85
N PRO A 249 -9.20 -42.26 -21.01
CA PRO A 249 -10.59 -42.45 -20.61
C PRO A 249 -10.84 -42.14 -19.12
N TYR A 250 -9.99 -42.63 -18.22
CA TYR A 250 -10.12 -42.34 -16.78
C TYR A 250 -9.94 -40.86 -16.47
N LEU A 251 -9.09 -40.16 -17.20
CA LEU A 251 -8.88 -38.73 -17.02
C LEU A 251 -10.19 -37.98 -17.24
N VAL A 252 -10.93 -38.27 -18.32
CA VAL A 252 -12.23 -37.65 -18.60
C VAL A 252 -13.23 -37.89 -17.45
N ASP A 253 -13.34 -39.13 -16.99
CA ASP A 253 -14.22 -39.48 -15.86
C ASP A 253 -13.84 -38.73 -14.57
N LEU A 254 -12.54 -38.53 -14.33
CA LEU A 254 -12.03 -37.78 -13.18
C LEU A 254 -12.31 -36.28 -13.30
N GLU A 255 -12.23 -35.69 -14.50
CA GLU A 255 -12.59 -34.28 -14.73
C GLU A 255 -14.07 -34.02 -14.45
N GLU A 256 -14.93 -34.94 -14.91
CA GLU A 256 -16.36 -34.92 -14.61
C GLU A 256 -16.63 -35.06 -13.12
N LEU A 257 -15.92 -35.98 -12.45
CA LEU A 257 -16.05 -36.18 -11.00
C LEU A 257 -15.60 -34.94 -10.21
N ILE A 258 -14.52 -34.27 -10.60
CA ILE A 258 -14.08 -33.00 -9.97
C ILE A 258 -15.19 -31.95 -10.08
N SER A 259 -15.76 -31.78 -11.27
CA SER A 259 -16.86 -30.84 -11.49
C SER A 259 -18.09 -31.19 -10.67
N TYR A 260 -18.41 -32.48 -10.59
CA TYR A 260 -19.53 -33.00 -9.82
C TYR A 260 -19.36 -32.81 -8.31
N LEU A 261 -18.19 -33.14 -7.75
CA LEU A 261 -17.85 -32.94 -6.33
C LEU A 261 -18.05 -31.49 -5.91
N ASN A 262 -17.65 -30.53 -6.75
CA ASN A 262 -17.90 -29.13 -6.48
C ASN A 262 -19.41 -28.80 -6.40
N ASN A 263 -20.21 -29.34 -7.33
CA ASN A 263 -21.63 -29.04 -7.43
C ASN A 263 -22.44 -29.62 -6.27
N ILE A 264 -22.04 -30.77 -5.72
CA ILE A 264 -22.70 -31.39 -4.55
C ILE A 264 -22.18 -30.87 -3.20
N GLY A 265 -21.26 -29.90 -3.21
CA GLY A 265 -20.69 -29.31 -1.99
C GLY A 265 -19.60 -30.15 -1.32
N GLU A 266 -19.10 -31.20 -1.98
CA GLU A 266 -18.00 -32.07 -1.52
C GLU A 266 -16.65 -31.60 -2.12
N TYR A 267 -16.43 -30.28 -2.17
CA TYR A 267 -15.28 -29.68 -2.85
C TYR A 267 -13.94 -29.92 -2.14
N ALA A 268 -13.95 -30.17 -0.83
CA ALA A 268 -12.73 -30.41 -0.04
C ALA A 268 -11.89 -31.55 -0.64
N TRP A 269 -12.54 -32.57 -1.22
CA TRP A 269 -11.87 -33.73 -1.79
C TRP A 269 -11.16 -33.46 -3.12
N ILE A 270 -11.51 -32.39 -3.85
CA ILE A 270 -11.04 -32.13 -5.22
C ILE A 270 -9.51 -32.07 -5.29
N ILE A 271 -8.84 -31.50 -4.29
CA ILE A 271 -7.38 -31.37 -4.29
C ILE A 271 -6.67 -32.74 -4.36
N VAL A 272 -7.27 -33.78 -3.78
CA VAL A 272 -6.76 -35.16 -3.84
C VAL A 272 -6.72 -35.67 -5.27
N PHE A 273 -7.80 -35.42 -6.02
CA PHE A 273 -7.92 -35.82 -7.42
C PHE A 273 -6.90 -35.08 -8.28
N ILE A 274 -6.74 -33.77 -8.07
CA ILE A 274 -5.77 -32.96 -8.82
C ILE A 274 -4.34 -33.46 -8.59
N ARG A 275 -3.95 -33.77 -7.34
CA ARG A 275 -2.63 -34.33 -7.01
C ARG A 275 -2.39 -35.69 -7.65
N ASN A 276 -3.39 -36.57 -7.60
CA ASN A 276 -3.30 -37.88 -8.22
C ASN A 276 -3.14 -37.78 -9.76
N ILE A 277 -3.99 -36.98 -10.41
CA ILE A 277 -3.92 -36.75 -11.86
C ILE A 277 -2.56 -36.17 -12.26
N PHE A 278 -2.03 -35.22 -11.48
CA PHE A 278 -0.71 -34.65 -11.73
C PHE A 278 0.37 -35.73 -11.81
N LEU A 279 0.43 -36.59 -10.79
CA LEU A 279 1.45 -37.64 -10.70
C LEU A 279 1.32 -38.66 -11.83
N LYS A 280 0.10 -38.98 -12.25
CA LYS A 280 -0.15 -39.86 -13.41
C LYS A 280 0.21 -39.23 -14.74
N ILE A 281 -0.07 -37.94 -14.95
CA ILE A 281 0.39 -37.24 -16.16
C ILE A 281 1.92 -37.14 -16.17
N GLN A 282 2.56 -36.91 -15.02
CA GLN A 282 4.01 -36.90 -14.91
C GLN A 282 4.62 -38.29 -15.23
N GLU A 283 3.99 -39.37 -14.76
CA GLU A 283 4.41 -40.76 -15.00
C GLU A 283 4.27 -41.16 -16.48
N TYR A 284 3.14 -40.80 -17.11
CA TYR A 284 2.79 -41.27 -18.47
C TYR A 284 3.11 -40.29 -19.60
N LYS A 285 3.42 -39.03 -19.28
CA LYS A 285 3.73 -37.99 -20.26
C LYS A 285 4.99 -37.23 -19.84
N SER A 286 4.83 -36.01 -19.34
CA SER A 286 5.94 -35.16 -18.90
C SER A 286 5.53 -34.27 -17.73
N PHE A 287 6.54 -33.82 -16.97
CA PHE A 287 6.34 -32.88 -15.86
C PHE A 287 5.73 -31.54 -16.34
N GLY A 288 6.19 -31.00 -17.47
CA GLY A 288 5.67 -29.74 -18.02
C GLY A 288 4.19 -29.81 -18.42
N GLU A 289 3.77 -30.93 -18.99
CA GLU A 289 2.34 -31.17 -19.29
C GLU A 289 1.51 -31.30 -18.01
N ALA A 290 2.02 -31.98 -16.98
CA ALA A 290 1.34 -32.11 -15.70
C ALA A 290 1.11 -30.74 -15.03
N VAL A 291 2.13 -29.87 -15.02
CA VAL A 291 2.04 -28.49 -14.49
C VAL A 291 1.01 -27.67 -15.25
N THR A 292 1.09 -27.69 -16.59
CA THR A 292 0.14 -26.96 -17.46
C THR A 292 -1.29 -27.45 -17.23
N TYR A 293 -1.47 -28.75 -17.08
CA TYR A 293 -2.76 -29.36 -16.84
C TYR A 293 -3.38 -28.93 -15.50
N ILE A 294 -2.63 -28.94 -14.39
CA ILE A 294 -3.22 -28.60 -13.08
C ILE A 294 -3.48 -27.10 -12.92
N ARG A 295 -2.73 -26.23 -13.62
CA ARG A 295 -2.97 -24.77 -13.61
C ARG A 295 -4.40 -24.41 -14.03
N LYS A 296 -5.03 -25.19 -14.92
CA LYS A 296 -6.45 -24.96 -15.31
C LYS A 296 -7.42 -25.04 -14.12
N TYR A 297 -7.08 -25.82 -13.10
CA TYR A 297 -7.92 -25.96 -11.91
C TYR A 297 -7.79 -24.81 -10.91
N ILE A 298 -6.74 -23.98 -11.02
CA ILE A 298 -6.63 -22.74 -10.25
C ILE A 298 -7.77 -21.81 -10.65
N ASP A 299 -7.91 -21.52 -11.95
CA ASP A 299 -9.00 -20.68 -12.47
C ASP A 299 -10.38 -21.28 -12.22
N PHE A 300 -10.52 -22.60 -12.38
CA PHE A 300 -11.75 -23.33 -12.03
C PHE A 300 -12.18 -23.05 -10.58
N SER A 301 -11.22 -23.10 -9.65
CA SER A 301 -11.44 -22.98 -8.21
C SER A 301 -11.72 -21.53 -7.81
N VAL A 302 -10.91 -20.58 -8.32
CA VAL A 302 -11.10 -19.14 -8.09
C VAL A 302 -12.47 -18.67 -8.57
N ARG A 303 -12.89 -19.04 -9.80
CA ARG A 303 -14.21 -18.68 -10.34
C ARG A 303 -15.40 -19.22 -9.54
N ARG A 304 -15.17 -20.24 -8.72
CA ARG A 304 -16.18 -20.90 -7.87
C ARG A 304 -16.05 -20.55 -6.39
N ASN A 305 -15.21 -19.57 -6.04
CA ASN A 305 -14.92 -19.18 -4.66
C ASN A 305 -14.40 -20.34 -3.80
N ARG A 306 -13.56 -21.21 -4.38
CA ARG A 306 -12.85 -22.31 -3.70
C ARG A 306 -11.36 -21.98 -3.56
N PHE A 307 -11.08 -20.93 -2.81
CA PHE A 307 -9.74 -20.35 -2.69
C PHE A 307 -8.77 -21.25 -1.92
N ASP A 308 -9.29 -22.08 -1.02
CA ASP A 308 -8.56 -23.14 -0.33
C ASP A 308 -7.94 -24.16 -1.30
N ILE A 309 -8.70 -24.60 -2.30
CA ILE A 309 -8.22 -25.51 -3.33
C ILE A 309 -7.18 -24.81 -4.20
N ALA A 310 -7.47 -23.59 -4.66
CA ALA A 310 -6.54 -22.82 -5.49
C ALA A 310 -5.19 -22.62 -4.77
N PHE A 311 -5.23 -22.23 -3.49
CA PHE A 311 -4.03 -22.09 -2.67
C PHE A 311 -3.31 -23.44 -2.48
N GLY A 312 -4.06 -24.51 -2.24
CA GLY A 312 -3.50 -25.87 -2.12
C GLY A 312 -2.81 -26.37 -3.40
N ILE A 313 -3.22 -25.91 -4.58
CA ILE A 313 -2.54 -26.20 -5.86
C ILE A 313 -1.20 -25.43 -5.93
N TYR A 314 -1.19 -24.14 -5.55
CA TYR A 314 0.05 -23.35 -5.51
C TYR A 314 1.07 -23.94 -4.53
N ASP A 315 0.63 -24.33 -3.33
CA ASP A 315 1.50 -24.98 -2.33
C ASP A 315 2.06 -26.32 -2.83
N PHE A 316 1.23 -27.11 -3.51
CA PHE A 316 1.68 -28.37 -4.11
C PHE A 316 2.70 -28.15 -5.23
N LEU A 317 2.53 -27.13 -6.06
CA LEU A 317 3.49 -26.77 -7.12
C LEU A 317 4.83 -26.28 -6.54
N GLU A 318 4.80 -25.48 -5.46
CA GLU A 318 6.01 -25.06 -4.76
C GLU A 318 6.82 -26.28 -4.27
N ASP A 319 6.16 -27.21 -3.57
CA ASP A 319 6.82 -28.43 -3.06
C ASP A 319 7.52 -29.18 -4.19
N LEU A 320 6.92 -29.26 -5.38
CA LEU A 320 7.49 -29.94 -6.53
C LEU A 320 8.69 -29.20 -7.14
N PHE A 321 8.62 -27.86 -7.24
CA PHE A 321 9.70 -27.05 -7.79
C PHE A 321 10.91 -26.95 -6.87
N ILE A 322 10.71 -26.90 -5.55
CA ILE A 322 11.81 -26.88 -4.56
C ILE A 322 12.76 -28.08 -4.71
N TYR A 323 12.25 -29.25 -5.11
CA TYR A 323 13.11 -30.43 -5.33
C TYR A 323 13.93 -30.39 -6.62
N GLN A 324 13.63 -29.46 -7.52
CA GLN A 324 14.30 -29.31 -8.82
C GLN A 324 15.32 -28.17 -8.83
N THR A 325 15.29 -27.26 -7.83
CA THR A 325 16.11 -26.07 -7.80
C THR A 325 17.05 -26.04 -6.59
N ASP A 326 18.26 -25.52 -6.79
CA ASP A 326 19.18 -25.26 -5.70
C ASP A 326 18.59 -24.20 -4.77
N LEU A 327 19.06 -24.13 -3.51
CA LEU A 327 18.65 -23.11 -2.53
C LEU A 327 19.04 -21.66 -2.93
N SER A 328 19.34 -21.38 -4.19
CA SER A 328 19.65 -20.07 -4.76
C SER A 328 18.37 -19.27 -5.10
N TYR A 329 18.52 -18.20 -5.87
CA TYR A 329 17.44 -17.34 -6.36
C TYR A 329 16.66 -18.06 -7.46
N ASP A 330 15.38 -18.34 -7.25
CA ASP A 330 14.56 -19.15 -8.15
C ASP A 330 13.41 -18.32 -8.73
N ASN A 331 13.54 -17.99 -10.02
CA ASN A 331 12.51 -17.26 -10.73
C ASN A 331 11.18 -18.01 -10.68
N ILE A 332 11.14 -19.32 -10.95
CA ILE A 332 9.90 -20.11 -11.08
C ILE A 332 9.06 -20.10 -9.80
N LEU A 333 9.72 -20.18 -8.64
CA LEU A 333 9.05 -20.12 -7.34
C LEU A 333 8.52 -18.73 -7.01
N ILE A 334 9.31 -17.69 -7.29
CA ILE A 334 8.88 -16.30 -7.15
C ILE A 334 7.67 -16.04 -8.05
N GLU A 335 7.79 -16.48 -9.29
CA GLU A 335 6.80 -16.40 -10.36
C GLU A 335 5.45 -17.00 -9.92
N LEU A 336 5.48 -18.24 -9.41
CA LEU A 336 4.33 -18.97 -8.91
C LEU A 336 3.57 -18.17 -7.82
N TRP A 337 4.30 -17.58 -6.87
CA TRP A 337 3.68 -16.88 -5.75
C TRP A 337 3.23 -15.46 -6.09
N VAL A 338 3.83 -14.80 -7.09
CA VAL A 338 3.29 -13.56 -7.68
C VAL A 338 1.93 -13.83 -8.31
N GLU A 339 1.81 -14.91 -9.09
CA GLU A 339 0.54 -15.34 -9.69
C GLU A 339 -0.54 -15.56 -8.63
N ALA A 340 -0.20 -16.27 -7.55
CA ALA A 340 -1.10 -16.49 -6.43
C ALA A 340 -1.57 -15.18 -5.78
N CYS A 341 -0.65 -14.23 -5.54
CA CYS A 341 -1.00 -12.91 -5.00
C CYS A 341 -2.01 -12.17 -5.90
N LYS A 342 -1.81 -12.19 -7.22
CA LYS A 342 -2.77 -11.60 -8.18
C LYS A 342 -4.15 -12.25 -8.08
N LYS A 343 -4.23 -13.58 -7.96
CA LYS A 343 -5.52 -14.30 -7.86
C LYS A 343 -6.28 -14.02 -6.57
N PHE A 344 -5.58 -13.75 -5.48
CA PHE A 344 -6.18 -13.52 -4.15
C PHE A 344 -6.35 -12.04 -3.80
N VAL A 345 -5.90 -11.11 -4.66
CA VAL A 345 -5.92 -9.67 -4.36
C VAL A 345 -7.33 -9.12 -4.12
N ASP A 346 -8.33 -9.57 -4.88
CA ASP A 346 -9.70 -9.07 -4.81
C ASP A 346 -10.55 -9.71 -3.71
N MET A 347 -9.99 -10.66 -2.95
CA MET A 347 -10.73 -11.33 -1.89
C MET A 347 -11.07 -10.36 -0.75
N LYS A 348 -12.28 -10.48 -0.19
CA LYS A 348 -12.67 -9.74 1.02
C LYS A 348 -11.87 -10.19 2.23
N GLU A 349 -11.74 -11.51 2.41
CA GLU A 349 -10.88 -12.12 3.43
C GLU A 349 -9.47 -12.28 2.86
N LYS A 350 -8.52 -11.55 3.44
CA LYS A 350 -7.16 -11.45 2.90
C LYS A 350 -6.22 -12.58 3.35
N LYS A 351 -6.76 -13.66 3.94
CA LYS A 351 -5.97 -14.77 4.50
C LYS A 351 -4.99 -15.36 3.47
N TYR A 352 -5.50 -15.80 2.31
CA TYR A 352 -4.65 -16.42 1.29
C TYR A 352 -3.70 -15.43 0.63
N LEU A 353 -4.10 -14.16 0.48
CA LEU A 353 -3.19 -13.11 0.01
C LEU A 353 -2.02 -12.91 0.97
N LEU A 354 -2.29 -12.84 2.28
CA LEU A 354 -1.23 -12.71 3.29
C LEU A 354 -0.28 -13.92 3.29
N GLN A 355 -0.83 -15.14 3.17
CA GLN A 355 -0.03 -16.37 3.08
C GLN A 355 0.80 -16.41 1.79
N SER A 356 0.24 -16.02 0.64
CA SER A 356 0.98 -15.93 -0.63
C SER A 356 2.07 -14.87 -0.62
N LEU A 357 1.81 -13.69 -0.03
CA LEU A 357 2.81 -12.64 0.15
C LEU A 357 3.96 -13.12 1.04
N GLU A 358 3.68 -13.93 2.06
CA GLU A 358 4.70 -14.52 2.91
C GLU A 358 5.59 -15.51 2.14
N LYS A 359 4.97 -16.45 1.41
CA LYS A 359 5.69 -17.40 0.55
C LYS A 359 6.56 -16.67 -0.47
N LEU A 360 6.03 -15.64 -1.11
CA LEU A 360 6.78 -14.80 -2.05
C LEU A 360 8.00 -14.13 -1.39
N ASN A 361 7.83 -13.54 -0.18
CA ASN A 361 8.95 -12.94 0.55
C ASN A 361 10.02 -13.97 0.96
N ASN A 362 9.64 -15.21 1.27
CA ASN A 362 10.59 -16.28 1.63
C ASN A 362 11.48 -16.69 0.45
N HIS A 363 10.97 -16.58 -0.78
CA HIS A 363 11.71 -16.92 -2.00
C HIS A 363 12.54 -15.76 -2.57
N LEU A 364 12.22 -14.52 -2.22
CA LEU A 364 12.98 -13.33 -2.62
C LEU A 364 14.33 -13.21 -1.88
N LYS A 365 15.28 -14.04 -2.29
CA LYS A 365 16.68 -14.01 -1.83
C LYS A 365 17.48 -12.91 -2.52
N LEU A 366 18.70 -12.66 -2.03
CA LEU A 366 19.62 -11.69 -2.62
C LEU A 366 20.02 -12.11 -4.05
N PRO A 367 19.69 -11.32 -5.08
CA PRO A 367 20.04 -11.64 -6.48
C PRO A 367 21.54 -11.50 -6.73
N GLN A 368 22.09 -12.27 -7.67
CA GLN A 368 23.53 -12.28 -8.00
C GLN A 368 23.82 -11.79 -9.43
N THR A 369 22.91 -12.04 -10.38
CA THR A 369 23.07 -11.61 -11.77
C THR A 369 22.20 -10.40 -12.11
N SER A 370 22.56 -9.63 -13.15
CA SER A 370 21.80 -8.47 -13.63
C SER A 370 20.33 -8.79 -13.93
N SER A 371 20.07 -9.96 -14.54
CA SER A 371 18.73 -10.47 -14.80
C SER A 371 17.93 -10.70 -13.50
N GLU A 372 18.55 -11.35 -12.51
CA GLU A 372 17.92 -11.60 -11.21
C GLU A 372 17.67 -10.31 -10.43
N ILE A 373 18.59 -9.35 -10.49
CA ILE A 373 18.46 -8.03 -9.85
C ILE A 373 17.22 -7.33 -10.39
N TYR A 374 17.06 -7.30 -11.71
CA TYR A 374 15.87 -6.74 -12.33
C TYR A 374 14.59 -7.45 -11.90
N HIS A 375 14.58 -8.77 -11.98
CA HIS A 375 13.44 -9.59 -11.56
C HIS A 375 13.07 -9.34 -10.08
N TYR A 376 14.07 -9.18 -9.21
CA TYR A 376 13.90 -8.92 -7.78
C TYR A 376 13.21 -7.59 -7.52
N PHE A 377 13.71 -6.52 -8.14
CA PHE A 377 13.18 -5.18 -7.94
C PHE A 377 11.81 -5.01 -8.61
N TYR A 378 11.58 -5.65 -9.75
CA TYR A 378 10.26 -5.71 -10.37
C TYR A 378 9.24 -6.41 -9.48
N THR A 379 9.60 -7.59 -8.95
CA THR A 379 8.76 -8.32 -8.01
C THR A 379 8.50 -7.51 -6.74
N SER A 380 9.50 -6.76 -6.26
CA SER A 380 9.34 -5.85 -5.11
C SER A 380 8.35 -4.71 -5.38
N ASN A 381 8.32 -4.16 -6.61
CA ASN A 381 7.32 -3.18 -7.03
C ASN A 381 5.90 -3.79 -7.11
N ILE A 382 5.76 -5.04 -7.56
CA ILE A 382 4.49 -5.78 -7.53
C ILE A 382 4.05 -6.06 -6.07
N LEU A 383 4.98 -6.47 -5.21
CA LEU A 383 4.72 -6.65 -3.79
C LEU A 383 4.22 -5.37 -3.13
N TRP A 384 4.83 -4.23 -3.48
CA TRP A 384 4.38 -2.92 -3.02
C TRP A 384 2.92 -2.66 -3.40
N GLN A 385 2.55 -2.91 -4.66
CA GLN A 385 1.18 -2.76 -5.16
C GLN A 385 0.18 -3.54 -4.27
N PHE A 386 0.45 -4.83 -4.00
CA PHE A 386 -0.42 -5.64 -3.13
C PHE A 386 -0.41 -5.21 -1.66
N LYS A 387 0.77 -4.98 -1.09
CA LYS A 387 0.91 -4.62 0.33
C LYS A 387 0.30 -3.25 0.64
N SER A 388 0.30 -2.33 -0.33
CA SER A 388 -0.23 -0.97 -0.14
C SER A 388 -1.70 -0.95 0.30
N MET A 389 -2.46 -2.01 -0.01
CA MET A 389 -3.86 -2.18 0.41
C MET A 389 -4.05 -2.35 1.93
N PHE A 390 -2.99 -2.67 2.67
CA PHE A 390 -3.07 -3.10 4.07
C PHE A 390 -2.57 -2.07 5.09
N PHE A 391 -2.22 -0.86 4.64
CA PHE A 391 -1.75 0.29 5.42
C PHE A 391 -0.41 0.15 6.16
N SER A 392 0.04 -1.05 6.60
CA SER A 392 1.35 -1.23 7.24
C SER A 392 2.44 -1.71 6.27
N LEU A 393 3.23 -0.76 5.77
CA LEU A 393 4.38 -1.01 4.90
C LEU A 393 5.70 -0.81 5.64
N GLU A 394 6.69 -1.64 5.34
CA GLU A 394 8.03 -1.51 5.89
C GLU A 394 8.87 -0.56 5.03
N GLN A 395 9.77 0.20 5.66
CA GLN A 395 10.64 1.15 4.96
C GLN A 395 11.46 0.49 3.82
N ARG A 396 11.85 -0.78 4.00
CA ARG A 396 12.56 -1.55 2.96
C ARG A 396 11.72 -1.78 1.70
N ASP A 397 10.41 -2.01 1.85
CA ASP A 397 9.50 -2.24 0.72
C ASP A 397 9.39 -0.94 -0.11
N PHE A 398 9.33 0.20 0.58
CA PHE A 398 9.33 1.52 -0.05
C PHE A 398 10.60 1.75 -0.89
N TRP A 399 11.80 1.57 -0.32
CA TRP A 399 13.03 1.83 -1.07
C TRP A 399 13.27 0.87 -2.23
N LYS A 400 12.91 -0.41 -2.11
CA LYS A 400 13.00 -1.38 -3.22
C LYS A 400 12.09 -0.97 -4.38
N MET A 401 10.86 -0.56 -4.08
CA MET A 401 9.93 -0.03 -5.09
C MET A 401 10.49 1.26 -5.71
N MET A 402 10.94 2.22 -4.91
CA MET A 402 11.47 3.50 -5.42
C MET A 402 12.69 3.30 -6.32
N PHE A 403 13.59 2.38 -5.96
CA PHE A 403 14.76 2.02 -6.78
C PHE A 403 14.33 1.43 -8.13
N PHE A 404 13.39 0.47 -8.12
CA PHE A 404 12.86 -0.13 -9.33
C PHE A 404 12.31 0.93 -10.30
N ARG A 405 11.43 1.81 -9.79
CA ARG A 405 10.80 2.86 -10.60
C ARG A 405 11.81 3.87 -11.12
N ALA A 406 12.76 4.29 -10.27
CA ALA A 406 13.80 5.24 -10.65
C ALA A 406 14.65 4.69 -11.80
N LEU A 407 15.18 3.47 -11.64
CA LEU A 407 16.12 2.90 -12.60
C LEU A 407 15.42 2.39 -13.86
N PHE A 408 14.41 1.55 -13.70
CA PHE A 408 13.87 0.76 -14.81
C PHE A 408 12.60 1.34 -15.46
N GLU A 409 11.81 2.14 -14.74
CA GLU A 409 10.61 2.77 -15.32
C GLU A 409 10.88 4.18 -15.85
N GLU A 410 11.64 5.01 -15.12
CA GLU A 410 11.86 6.42 -15.48
C GLU A 410 13.30 6.76 -15.90
N LYS A 411 14.23 5.79 -15.89
CA LYS A 411 15.64 5.98 -16.30
C LYS A 411 16.36 7.12 -15.56
N ASN A 412 16.01 7.37 -14.30
CA ASN A 412 16.64 8.39 -13.45
C ASN A 412 17.80 7.75 -12.64
N PHE A 413 18.95 7.60 -13.30
CA PHE A 413 20.17 7.01 -12.72
C PHE A 413 20.68 7.74 -11.48
N ILE A 414 20.54 9.07 -11.43
CA ILE A 414 21.00 9.90 -10.31
C ILE A 414 20.21 9.55 -9.04
N ILE A 415 18.88 9.49 -9.14
CA ILE A 415 18.03 9.11 -8.02
C ILE A 415 18.22 7.65 -7.66
N ALA A 416 18.32 6.75 -8.65
CA ALA A 416 18.58 5.34 -8.39
C ALA A 416 19.87 5.15 -7.57
N GLN A 417 20.97 5.82 -7.94
CA GLN A 417 22.23 5.78 -7.20
C GLN A 417 22.10 6.31 -5.77
N LYS A 418 21.33 7.39 -5.57
CA LYS A 418 21.08 7.96 -4.24
C LYS A 418 20.18 7.10 -3.36
N ILE A 419 19.37 6.21 -3.93
CA ILE A 419 18.53 5.28 -3.18
C ILE A 419 19.32 4.12 -2.60
N ILE A 420 20.42 3.69 -3.25
CA ILE A 420 21.21 2.51 -2.86
C ILE A 420 21.58 2.47 -1.37
N PRO A 421 22.08 3.55 -0.74
CA PRO A 421 22.42 3.54 0.69
C PRO A 421 21.23 3.28 1.64
N TYR A 422 20.00 3.41 1.15
CA TYR A 422 18.77 3.17 1.92
C TYR A 422 18.18 1.76 1.66
N LEU A 423 18.80 0.98 0.78
CA LEU A 423 18.52 -0.45 0.62
C LEU A 423 19.25 -1.27 1.72
N GLU A 424 19.03 -2.58 1.74
CA GLU A 424 19.74 -3.49 2.65
C GLU A 424 21.25 -3.50 2.30
N GLU A 425 22.13 -3.56 3.31
CA GLU A 425 23.59 -3.38 3.14
C GLU A 425 24.20 -4.31 2.08
N ASP A 426 23.63 -5.51 1.93
CA ASP A 426 24.07 -6.51 0.96
C ASP A 426 23.97 -6.00 -0.50
N PHE A 427 23.02 -5.10 -0.80
CA PHE A 427 22.87 -4.52 -2.14
C PHE A 427 23.97 -3.53 -2.52
N ASN A 428 24.66 -2.93 -1.54
CA ASN A 428 25.75 -2.00 -1.83
C ASN A 428 26.91 -2.66 -2.60
N ARG A 429 27.07 -3.97 -2.48
CA ARG A 429 28.10 -4.75 -3.19
C ARG A 429 27.67 -5.18 -4.59
N VAL A 430 26.36 -5.33 -4.79
CA VAL A 430 25.77 -5.87 -6.02
C VAL A 430 25.42 -4.73 -7.00
N LEU A 431 25.03 -3.56 -6.47
CA LEU A 431 24.61 -2.39 -7.24
C LEU A 431 25.74 -1.36 -7.33
N THR A 432 26.83 -1.71 -8.02
CA THR A 432 27.98 -0.81 -8.16
C THR A 432 27.85 0.19 -9.30
N ASP A 433 27.20 -0.20 -10.41
CA ASP A 433 26.96 0.63 -11.59
C ASP A 433 25.53 0.45 -12.10
N VAL A 434 24.69 1.46 -11.86
CA VAL A 434 23.27 1.44 -12.26
C VAL A 434 23.08 1.60 -13.77
N GLU A 435 23.97 2.29 -14.48
CA GLU A 435 23.85 2.51 -15.93
C GLU A 435 24.21 1.24 -16.71
N SER A 436 25.27 0.53 -16.30
CA SER A 436 25.61 -0.79 -16.85
C SER A 436 24.50 -1.80 -16.60
N LEU A 437 23.99 -1.85 -15.36
CA LEU A 437 22.87 -2.73 -14.98
C LEU A 437 21.63 -2.50 -15.86
N TYR A 438 21.25 -1.25 -16.09
CA TYR A 438 20.13 -0.93 -16.95
C TYR A 438 20.36 -1.42 -18.39
N SER A 439 21.54 -1.16 -18.95
CA SER A 439 21.88 -1.48 -20.34
C SER A 439 21.90 -2.98 -20.60
N GLU A 440 22.43 -3.77 -19.66
CA GLU A 440 22.43 -5.24 -19.73
C GLU A 440 21.01 -5.81 -19.69
N VAL A 441 20.16 -5.23 -18.84
CA VAL A 441 18.82 -5.73 -18.57
C VAL A 441 17.79 -5.29 -19.61
N GLU A 442 17.94 -4.12 -20.24
CA GLU A 442 16.99 -3.55 -21.20
C GLU A 442 16.63 -4.56 -22.32
N THR A 443 17.63 -5.30 -22.80
CA THR A 443 17.47 -6.34 -23.83
C THR A 443 16.76 -7.61 -23.31
N LEU A 444 16.86 -7.88 -22.01
CA LEU A 444 16.32 -9.07 -21.36
C LEU A 444 14.91 -8.85 -20.79
N GLN A 445 14.44 -7.60 -20.67
CA GLN A 445 13.16 -7.31 -20.02
C GLN A 445 11.98 -8.05 -20.66
N ASN A 446 11.98 -8.24 -21.98
CA ASN A 446 10.90 -8.95 -22.66
C ASN A 446 10.99 -10.48 -22.56
N GLN A 447 12.13 -11.00 -22.12
CA GLN A 447 12.39 -12.44 -21.98
C GLN A 447 12.20 -12.94 -20.55
N ILE A 448 12.37 -12.04 -19.56
CA ILE A 448 12.34 -12.38 -18.13
C ILE A 448 10.91 -12.44 -17.56
N TYR A 449 9.88 -11.93 -18.26
CA TYR A 449 8.54 -11.79 -17.67
C TYR A 449 7.45 -12.69 -18.21
N SER A 450 6.86 -13.47 -17.31
CA SER A 450 5.52 -14.04 -17.46
C SER A 450 4.40 -13.20 -16.80
N PHE A 451 4.73 -12.22 -15.93
CA PHE A 451 3.75 -11.45 -15.13
C PHE A 451 3.22 -10.15 -15.70
N LYS A 452 3.62 -9.75 -16.92
CA LYS A 452 2.94 -8.61 -17.53
C LYS A 452 1.50 -9.04 -17.83
N ASP A 453 0.58 -8.64 -16.96
CA ASP A 453 -0.78 -8.42 -17.42
C ASP A 453 -0.61 -7.41 -18.55
N TYR A 454 -1.04 -7.77 -19.78
CA TYR A 454 -1.10 -6.82 -20.88
C TYR A 454 -1.62 -5.52 -20.30
N ASP A 455 -0.81 -4.45 -20.38
CA ASP A 455 -1.10 -3.17 -19.73
C ASP A 455 -2.59 -2.90 -19.96
N ASN A 456 -3.40 -2.98 -18.89
CA ASN A 456 -4.74 -2.42 -18.88
C ASN A 456 -4.62 -0.89 -18.79
N THR A 457 -3.57 -0.31 -19.39
CA THR A 457 -3.70 1.01 -19.95
C THR A 457 -4.94 0.93 -20.83
N PRO A 458 -5.92 1.83 -20.65
CA PRO A 458 -7.02 1.92 -21.59
C PRO A 458 -6.42 1.88 -23.00
N LYS A 459 -6.83 0.91 -23.83
CA LYS A 459 -6.39 0.71 -25.23
C LYS A 459 -6.71 1.92 -26.14
N SER A 460 -6.90 3.09 -25.56
CA SER A 460 -7.52 4.27 -26.15
C SER A 460 -6.88 5.58 -25.65
N PHE A 461 -5.57 5.60 -25.43
CA PHE A 461 -4.85 6.86 -25.65
C PHE A 461 -4.33 6.81 -27.07
N HIS A 462 -5.17 7.27 -28.01
CA HIS A 462 -4.64 7.70 -29.30
C HIS A 462 -3.50 8.70 -29.00
N GLU A 463 -2.44 8.69 -29.81
CA GLU A 463 -1.27 9.60 -29.66
C GLU A 463 -1.66 11.10 -29.61
N ASP A 464 -2.94 11.41 -29.87
CA ASP A 464 -3.55 12.74 -29.91
C ASP A 464 -4.40 13.13 -28.68
N PHE A 465 -4.54 12.29 -27.65
CA PHE A 465 -5.31 12.64 -26.45
C PHE A 465 -4.60 13.71 -25.60
N ALA A 466 -4.89 14.99 -25.86
CA ALA A 466 -4.37 16.11 -25.09
C ALA A 466 -5.28 16.44 -23.90
N ILE A 467 -4.79 16.22 -22.68
CA ILE A 467 -5.58 16.45 -21.45
C ILE A 467 -5.78 17.96 -21.24
N LYS A 468 -7.05 18.36 -21.13
CA LYS A 468 -7.46 19.73 -20.81
C LYS A 468 -7.54 19.93 -19.29
N GLN A 469 -8.39 19.15 -18.63
CA GLN A 469 -8.57 19.19 -17.17
C GLN A 469 -8.48 17.78 -16.61
N MET A 470 -7.86 17.66 -15.44
CA MET A 470 -7.73 16.42 -14.71
C MET A 470 -8.18 16.59 -13.26
N MET A 471 -8.92 15.63 -12.75
CA MET A 471 -9.26 15.49 -11.34
C MET A 471 -8.61 14.20 -10.84
N ILE A 472 -7.89 14.29 -9.74
CA ILE A 472 -7.33 13.13 -9.03
C ILE A 472 -7.92 13.15 -7.63
N ARG A 473 -8.57 12.05 -7.24
CA ARG A 473 -9.09 11.87 -5.89
C ARG A 473 -8.31 10.79 -5.16
N ILE A 474 -7.86 11.09 -3.95
CA ILE A 474 -7.27 10.14 -3.01
C ILE A 474 -8.13 10.14 -1.74
N ASN A 475 -8.77 9.03 -1.43
CA ASN A 475 -9.58 8.91 -0.21
C ASN A 475 -8.72 8.52 1.02
N SER A 476 -9.35 8.49 2.18
CA SER A 476 -8.76 8.13 3.48
C SER A 476 -8.24 6.69 3.55
N LYS A 477 -8.69 5.82 2.65
CA LYS A 477 -8.15 4.47 2.48
C LYS A 477 -6.93 4.43 1.55
N GLY A 478 -6.54 5.55 0.95
CA GLY A 478 -5.48 5.62 -0.05
C GLY A 478 -5.94 5.27 -1.47
N GLN A 479 -7.22 4.99 -1.71
CA GLN A 479 -7.71 4.62 -3.04
C GLN A 479 -7.64 5.82 -3.98
N ILE A 480 -7.05 5.61 -5.16
CA ILE A 480 -6.85 6.66 -6.16
C ILE A 480 -7.91 6.50 -7.26
N SER A 481 -8.64 7.57 -7.55
CA SER A 481 -9.55 7.64 -8.70
C SER A 481 -9.26 8.89 -9.50
N TYR A 482 -9.52 8.84 -10.80
CA TYR A 482 -9.24 9.94 -11.70
C TYR A 482 -10.40 10.19 -12.66
N LYS A 483 -10.50 11.43 -13.10
CA LYS A 483 -11.42 11.87 -14.16
C LYS A 483 -10.73 12.94 -14.98
N MET A 484 -10.71 12.76 -16.30
CA MET A 484 -10.03 13.64 -17.25
C MET A 484 -10.97 14.04 -18.36
N ILE A 485 -10.75 15.23 -18.91
CA ILE A 485 -11.39 15.69 -20.14
C ILE A 485 -10.31 16.15 -21.13
N SER A 486 -10.40 15.69 -22.37
CA SER A 486 -9.48 16.12 -23.44
C SER A 486 -9.85 17.50 -23.99
N ILE A 487 -8.97 18.06 -24.83
CA ILE A 487 -9.28 19.26 -25.62
C ILE A 487 -10.52 19.04 -26.50
N ASP A 488 -10.69 17.82 -27.03
CA ASP A 488 -11.82 17.40 -27.86
C ASP A 488 -13.07 16.99 -27.05
N LYS A 489 -13.05 17.22 -25.73
CA LYS A 489 -14.12 16.95 -24.76
C LYS A 489 -14.45 15.47 -24.53
N GLU A 490 -13.55 14.57 -24.88
CA GLU A 490 -13.66 13.17 -24.48
C GLU A 490 -13.41 13.05 -22.98
N ILE A 491 -14.27 12.33 -22.27
CA ILE A 491 -14.16 12.14 -20.82
C ILE A 491 -13.67 10.72 -20.56
N VAL A 492 -12.59 10.62 -19.77
CA VAL A 492 -12.03 9.35 -19.31
C VAL A 492 -12.04 9.35 -17.78
N GLU A 493 -12.65 8.34 -17.18
CA GLU A 493 -12.67 8.17 -15.73
C GLU A 493 -12.35 6.73 -15.35
N GLY A 494 -11.76 6.57 -14.16
CA GLY A 494 -11.30 5.27 -13.70
C GLY A 494 -10.83 5.30 -12.25
N THR A 495 -10.54 4.12 -11.74
CA THR A 495 -10.03 3.92 -10.39
C THR A 495 -8.85 2.96 -10.44
N ILE A 496 -7.79 3.29 -9.70
CA ILE A 496 -6.62 2.43 -9.56
C ILE A 496 -6.97 1.38 -8.50
N SER A 497 -7.09 0.12 -8.93
CA SER A 497 -7.48 -1.00 -8.08
C SER A 497 -6.30 -1.73 -7.46
N ASN A 498 -5.12 -1.66 -8.09
CA ASN A 498 -3.94 -2.45 -7.75
C ASN A 498 -2.90 -1.69 -6.91
N GLU A 499 -3.07 -0.40 -6.64
CA GLU A 499 -2.12 0.38 -5.85
C GLU A 499 -2.83 1.48 -5.05
N PHE A 500 -2.49 1.61 -3.78
CA PHE A 500 -3.05 2.60 -2.85
C PHE A 500 -1.98 3.60 -2.41
N TRP A 501 -2.38 4.86 -2.25
CA TRP A 501 -1.56 5.93 -1.74
C TRP A 501 -1.22 5.71 -0.26
N ASN A 502 0.08 5.59 0.05
CA ASN A 502 0.61 5.50 1.42
C ASN A 502 1.83 6.40 1.58
N ASP A 503 1.61 7.64 1.99
CA ASP A 503 2.64 8.67 2.07
C ASP A 503 3.52 8.62 3.33
N THR A 504 3.38 7.61 4.20
CA THR A 504 4.08 7.57 5.50
C THR A 504 5.58 7.82 5.36
N GLN A 505 6.25 7.13 4.44
CA GLN A 505 7.71 7.25 4.24
C GLN A 505 8.10 8.55 3.53
N ILE A 506 7.32 8.99 2.54
CA ILE A 506 7.56 10.26 1.84
C ILE A 506 7.37 11.45 2.81
N LEU A 507 6.41 11.37 3.73
CA LEU A 507 6.15 12.39 4.72
C LEU A 507 7.33 12.54 5.71
N GLU A 508 8.02 11.45 6.06
CA GLU A 508 9.27 11.53 6.83
C GLU A 508 10.33 12.34 6.09
N ILE A 509 10.55 12.05 4.80
CA ILE A 509 11.51 12.77 3.95
C ILE A 509 11.11 14.25 3.82
N TYR A 510 9.82 14.53 3.59
CA TYR A 510 9.28 15.87 3.55
C TYR A 510 9.61 16.63 4.85
N ASN A 511 9.32 16.02 6.01
CA ASN A 511 9.54 16.70 7.28
C ASN A 511 11.02 17.03 7.52
N GLU A 512 11.95 16.13 7.20
CA GLU A 512 13.39 16.41 7.35
C GLU A 512 13.90 17.54 6.43
N LEU A 513 13.35 17.63 5.22
CA LEU A 513 13.76 18.67 4.25
C LEU A 513 13.39 20.08 4.73
N PHE A 514 12.20 20.23 5.34
CA PHE A 514 11.60 21.51 5.66
C PHE A 514 11.68 21.91 7.15
N TYR A 515 12.09 21.02 8.07
CA TYR A 515 12.02 21.28 9.52
C TYR A 515 13.33 21.18 10.32
N GLU A 516 14.48 21.45 9.68
CA GLU A 516 15.81 21.67 10.33
C GLU A 516 16.08 20.79 11.57
N SER A 517 16.24 19.48 11.36
CA SER A 517 16.90 18.64 12.35
C SER A 517 18.41 18.91 12.31
N GLU A 518 19.06 18.93 13.49
CA GLU A 518 20.53 19.09 13.61
C GLU A 518 21.29 17.98 12.86
N GLU A 519 20.68 16.80 12.73
CA GLU A 519 21.13 15.69 11.89
C GLU A 519 20.03 15.29 10.89
N ARG A 520 20.35 15.25 9.60
CA ARG A 520 19.43 14.80 8.54
C ARG A 520 19.70 13.33 8.23
N LYS A 521 18.67 12.47 8.29
CA LYS A 521 18.76 11.06 7.88
C LYS A 521 18.88 10.95 6.36
N TYR A 522 18.17 11.81 5.63
CA TYR A 522 18.15 11.79 4.16
C TYR A 522 18.90 12.98 3.53
N SER A 523 19.69 12.70 2.49
CA SER A 523 20.51 13.68 1.77
C SER A 523 19.92 14.08 0.40
N PHE A 524 18.60 14.22 0.33
CA PHE A 524 17.91 14.68 -0.86
C PHE A 524 17.84 16.21 -0.92
N SER A 525 17.92 16.76 -2.12
CA SER A 525 17.55 18.15 -2.43
C SER A 525 16.05 18.26 -2.71
N LEU A 526 15.51 19.47 -2.81
CA LEU A 526 14.10 19.66 -3.13
C LEU A 526 13.72 19.11 -4.52
N LYS A 527 14.60 19.28 -5.51
CA LYS A 527 14.40 18.72 -6.85
C LYS A 527 14.29 17.20 -6.78
N GLU A 528 15.24 16.57 -6.10
CA GLU A 528 15.28 15.11 -5.94
C GLU A 528 14.07 14.60 -5.16
N PHE A 529 13.61 15.34 -4.15
CA PHE A 529 12.34 15.03 -3.47
C PHE A 529 11.14 15.13 -4.40
N GLY A 530 11.09 16.13 -5.27
CA GLY A 530 10.06 16.23 -6.31
C GLY A 530 10.08 15.07 -7.29
N GLU A 531 11.27 14.58 -7.65
CA GLU A 531 11.45 13.37 -8.47
C GLU A 531 10.98 12.11 -7.72
N LEU A 532 11.26 12.00 -6.42
CA LEU A 532 10.70 10.93 -5.59
C LEU A 532 9.17 10.99 -5.53
N LEU A 533 8.58 12.19 -5.39
CA LEU A 533 7.11 12.34 -5.44
C LEU A 533 6.54 11.89 -6.78
N TYR A 534 7.23 12.20 -7.89
CA TYR A 534 6.82 11.75 -9.21
C TYR A 534 6.85 10.22 -9.31
N LEU A 535 7.97 9.60 -8.95
CA LEU A 535 8.16 8.14 -8.94
C LEU A 535 7.15 7.41 -8.04
N PHE A 536 6.76 8.06 -6.95
CA PHE A 536 5.81 7.51 -5.99
C PHE A 536 4.38 7.39 -6.55
N LEU A 537 4.01 8.20 -7.56
CA LEU A 537 2.73 8.05 -8.24
C LEU A 537 2.65 6.70 -8.96
N PRO A 538 1.46 6.06 -9.03
CA PRO A 538 1.26 4.86 -9.84
C PRO A 538 1.62 5.12 -11.31
N LYS A 539 2.19 4.12 -11.98
CA LYS A 539 2.64 4.21 -13.38
C LYS A 539 1.57 4.83 -14.30
N LEU A 540 0.31 4.38 -14.19
CA LEU A 540 -0.81 4.91 -14.97
C LEU A 540 -0.98 6.43 -14.84
N ILE A 541 -0.83 6.99 -13.63
CA ILE A 541 -0.92 8.44 -13.40
C ILE A 541 0.29 9.17 -14.01
N ARG A 542 1.48 8.58 -13.92
CA ARG A 542 2.69 9.15 -14.56
C ARG A 542 2.57 9.15 -16.07
N ASP A 543 2.02 8.07 -16.65
CA ASP A 543 1.75 7.97 -18.08
C ASP A 543 0.74 9.05 -18.53
N PHE A 544 -0.28 9.36 -17.72
CA PHE A 544 -1.15 10.51 -17.97
C PHE A 544 -0.35 11.82 -18.00
N PHE A 545 0.57 12.04 -17.06
CA PHE A 545 1.41 13.24 -17.04
C PHE A 545 2.37 13.35 -18.23
N LYS A 546 2.90 12.23 -18.73
CA LYS A 546 3.69 12.16 -19.97
C LYS A 546 2.86 12.53 -21.20
N SER A 547 1.57 12.22 -21.22
CA SER A 547 0.68 12.53 -22.34
C SER A 547 0.25 14.01 -22.44
N PHE A 548 0.56 14.85 -21.44
CA PHE A 548 0.30 16.30 -21.55
C PHE A 548 1.21 16.94 -22.60
N LYS A 549 0.68 17.17 -23.81
CA LYS A 549 1.29 18.04 -24.82
C LYS A 549 1.23 19.50 -24.34
N THR A 550 2.25 19.96 -23.62
CA THR A 550 2.40 21.38 -23.21
C THR A 550 2.92 22.30 -24.32
N GLU A 551 3.11 21.80 -25.54
CA GLU A 551 3.80 22.49 -26.63
C GLU A 551 2.98 23.63 -27.28
N ASN A 552 1.66 23.68 -27.08
CA ASN A 552 0.81 24.73 -27.64
C ASN A 552 0.61 25.90 -26.64
N LEU A 553 1.22 27.04 -26.93
CA LEU A 553 1.18 28.32 -26.17
C LEU A 553 -0.23 28.83 -25.77
N ASN A 554 -1.29 28.27 -26.35
CA ASN A 554 -2.66 28.75 -26.19
C ASN A 554 -3.45 28.05 -25.08
N PHE A 555 -2.88 27.04 -24.40
CA PHE A 555 -3.62 26.24 -23.43
C PHE A 555 -2.85 25.98 -22.14
N ILE A 556 -3.48 26.25 -20.98
CA ILE A 556 -2.94 25.95 -19.65
C ILE A 556 -3.67 24.72 -19.10
N PRO A 557 -2.98 23.57 -18.94
CA PRO A 557 -3.59 22.40 -18.35
C PRO A 557 -3.89 22.60 -16.86
N GLN A 558 -5.02 22.08 -16.41
CA GLN A 558 -5.54 22.32 -15.07
C GLN A 558 -5.73 21.01 -14.30
N ILE A 559 -5.27 20.97 -13.05
CA ILE A 559 -5.35 19.77 -12.21
C ILE A 559 -6.07 20.11 -10.92
N TYR A 560 -7.05 19.29 -10.54
CA TYR A 560 -7.78 19.43 -9.29
C TYR A 560 -7.59 18.19 -8.41
N PHE A 561 -6.86 18.35 -7.31
CA PHE A 561 -6.60 17.29 -6.34
C PHE A 561 -7.70 17.28 -5.27
N ILE A 562 -8.33 16.14 -5.06
CA ILE A 562 -9.39 15.94 -4.08
C ILE A 562 -8.88 14.93 -3.04
N LEU A 563 -8.67 15.38 -1.81
CA LEU A 563 -8.00 14.59 -0.78
C LEU A 563 -8.88 14.54 0.48
N ASP A 564 -9.07 13.38 1.08
CA ASP A 564 -9.75 13.31 2.39
C ASP A 564 -8.93 14.03 3.47
N SER A 565 -7.60 14.03 3.34
CA SER A 565 -6.69 14.80 4.19
C SER A 565 -5.45 15.22 3.40
N MET A 566 -4.93 16.42 3.65
CA MET A 566 -3.72 16.92 2.99
C MET A 566 -2.49 16.61 3.84
N THR A 567 -1.49 15.94 3.26
CA THR A 567 -0.25 15.53 3.95
C THR A 567 0.98 16.08 3.25
N ILE A 568 1.00 16.07 1.93
CA ILE A 568 2.09 16.55 1.07
C ILE A 568 1.51 17.40 -0.07
N PRO A 569 2.10 18.55 -0.40
CA PRO A 569 1.70 19.33 -1.56
C PRO A 569 2.13 18.67 -2.89
N PHE A 570 1.16 18.27 -3.71
CA PHE A 570 1.39 17.70 -5.06
C PHE A 570 2.03 18.72 -6.03
N ASP A 571 1.96 20.01 -5.72
CA ASP A 571 2.65 21.10 -6.42
C ASP A 571 4.18 20.90 -6.50
N LEU A 572 4.77 20.15 -5.55
CA LEU A 572 6.20 19.86 -5.49
C LEU A 572 6.66 18.69 -6.38
N ILE A 573 5.74 17.98 -7.05
CA ILE A 573 6.12 16.92 -7.98
C ILE A 573 6.99 17.49 -9.10
N TYR A 574 8.06 16.78 -9.45
CA TYR A 574 9.00 17.17 -10.51
C TYR A 574 9.08 16.09 -11.58
N ASP A 575 8.62 16.44 -12.79
CA ASP A 575 8.76 15.66 -14.02
C ASP A 575 9.34 16.58 -15.08
N ASN A 576 10.68 16.62 -15.14
CA ASN A 576 11.50 17.58 -15.90
C ASN A 576 11.33 19.06 -15.49
N ASN A 577 10.19 19.43 -14.92
CA ASN A 577 9.89 20.70 -14.28
C ASN A 577 8.91 20.47 -13.11
N PHE A 578 8.82 21.42 -12.17
CA PHE A 578 7.85 21.32 -11.08
C PHE A 578 6.42 21.52 -11.57
N PHE A 579 5.48 20.76 -11.02
CA PHE A 579 4.05 20.86 -11.35
C PHE A 579 3.51 22.28 -11.11
N LEU A 580 3.97 22.94 -10.05
CA LEU A 580 3.64 24.33 -9.73
C LEU A 580 4.03 25.35 -10.83
N LEU A 581 4.88 24.96 -11.78
CA LEU A 581 5.33 25.77 -12.93
C LEU A 581 4.78 25.27 -14.28
N LYS A 582 4.14 24.10 -14.30
CA LYS A 582 3.63 23.45 -15.51
C LYS A 582 2.10 23.50 -15.57
N TYR A 583 1.43 23.37 -14.43
CA TYR A 583 0.00 23.19 -14.33
C TYR A 583 -0.68 24.21 -13.43
N SER A 584 -1.91 24.54 -13.78
CA SER A 584 -2.81 25.31 -12.93
C SER A 584 -3.52 24.37 -11.95
N SER A 585 -2.96 24.24 -10.74
CA SER A 585 -3.43 23.29 -9.72
C SER A 585 -4.39 23.91 -8.70
N GLY A 586 -5.32 23.11 -8.19
CA GLY A 586 -6.16 23.45 -7.03
C GLY A 586 -6.48 22.23 -6.17
N TYR A 587 -6.89 22.46 -4.92
CA TYR A 587 -7.14 21.41 -3.93
C TYR A 587 -8.57 21.44 -3.37
N LYS A 588 -9.13 20.27 -3.05
CA LYS A 588 -10.35 20.10 -2.25
C LYS A 588 -10.06 19.14 -1.13
N ILE A 589 -10.44 19.51 0.09
CA ILE A 589 -10.38 18.60 1.22
C ILE A 589 -11.76 17.99 1.49
N GLY A 590 -11.79 16.69 1.77
CA GLY A 590 -12.98 15.92 2.12
C GLY A 590 -13.80 15.41 0.93
N GLU A 591 -15.07 15.09 1.21
CA GLU A 591 -15.90 14.31 0.29
C GLU A 591 -16.36 15.08 -0.95
N ILE A 592 -16.60 14.29 -2.01
CA ILE A 592 -17.17 14.77 -3.27
C ILE A 592 -18.70 14.84 -3.11
N PRO A 593 -19.37 15.92 -3.57
CA PRO A 593 -20.82 15.98 -3.57
C PRO A 593 -21.43 14.85 -4.41
N LEU A 594 -22.62 14.36 -4.03
CA LEU A 594 -23.30 13.24 -4.71
C LEU A 594 -23.48 13.46 -6.22
N GLY A 595 -23.68 14.70 -6.67
CA GLY A 595 -23.78 15.06 -8.09
C GLY A 595 -22.45 15.13 -8.85
N GLY A 596 -21.33 14.80 -8.20
CA GLY A 596 -19.99 14.94 -8.77
C GLY A 596 -19.53 16.38 -8.89
N ILE A 597 -18.30 16.57 -9.38
CA ILE A 597 -17.74 17.89 -9.66
C ILE A 597 -17.74 18.07 -11.18
N PRO A 598 -18.51 19.03 -11.72
CA PRO A 598 -18.50 19.28 -13.16
C PRO A 598 -17.17 19.94 -13.54
N PHE A 599 -16.69 19.56 -14.74
CA PHE A 599 -15.70 20.34 -15.48
C PHE A 599 -16.26 21.71 -15.85
N GLU A 600 -15.41 22.62 -16.29
CA GLU A 600 -15.84 23.95 -16.71
C GLU A 600 -16.84 23.85 -17.87
N GLU A 601 -18.12 24.15 -17.64
CA GLU A 601 -19.08 24.37 -18.71
C GLU A 601 -18.66 25.63 -19.46
N LYS A 602 -18.59 25.57 -20.81
CA LYS A 602 -18.53 26.80 -21.60
C LYS A 602 -19.79 27.57 -21.23
N THR A 603 -19.66 28.64 -20.43
CA THR A 603 -20.64 29.71 -20.47
C THR A 603 -20.80 30.05 -21.95
N SER A 604 -21.98 29.76 -22.49
CA SER A 604 -22.45 30.41 -23.71
C SER A 604 -22.08 31.90 -23.58
N PRO A 605 -21.58 32.55 -24.64
CA PRO A 605 -21.29 33.97 -24.56
C PRO A 605 -22.61 34.63 -24.16
N ILE A 606 -22.71 35.03 -22.89
CA ILE A 606 -23.78 35.88 -22.43
C ILE A 606 -23.75 37.04 -23.41
N SER A 607 -24.89 37.22 -24.06
CA SER A 607 -25.19 38.29 -24.98
C SER A 607 -24.43 39.56 -24.60
N LYS A 608 -23.77 40.17 -25.59
CA LYS A 608 -23.21 41.52 -25.50
C LYS A 608 -24.30 42.50 -25.04
N SER A 609 -24.40 42.67 -23.73
CA SER A 609 -25.11 43.71 -22.97
C SER A 609 -24.81 43.34 -21.51
N GLU A 610 -23.99 44.05 -20.74
CA GLU A 610 -23.98 45.49 -20.53
C GLU A 610 -22.56 45.96 -20.20
N SER A 611 -22.23 47.15 -20.69
CA SER A 611 -21.17 47.99 -20.15
C SER A 611 -21.52 48.41 -18.73
N SER A 612 -20.93 47.77 -17.72
CA SER A 612 -20.82 48.29 -16.36
C SER A 612 -19.39 48.13 -15.87
N ASN A 613 -18.84 49.17 -15.23
CA ASN A 613 -17.53 49.14 -14.59
C ASN A 613 -17.44 47.97 -13.58
N ASP A 614 -16.82 46.84 -13.97
CA ASP A 614 -16.57 45.68 -13.11
C ASP A 614 -15.35 45.94 -12.20
N ASN A 615 -15.46 46.94 -11.32
CA ASN A 615 -14.43 47.19 -10.32
C ASN A 615 -14.66 46.29 -9.08
N TYR A 616 -13.58 45.78 -8.48
CA TYR A 616 -13.64 44.88 -7.33
C TYR A 616 -13.67 45.65 -6.00
N ASN A 617 -14.39 45.11 -5.01
CA ASN A 617 -14.34 45.57 -3.63
C ASN A 617 -13.50 44.61 -2.79
N VAL A 618 -12.59 45.16 -1.98
CA VAL A 618 -11.66 44.38 -1.15
C VAL A 618 -11.84 44.69 0.33
N LEU A 619 -11.92 43.65 1.15
CA LEU A 619 -11.87 43.71 2.62
C LEU A 619 -10.51 43.16 3.10
N ILE A 620 -9.78 43.93 3.90
CA ILE A 620 -8.52 43.52 4.51
C ILE A 620 -8.71 43.48 6.02
N ILE A 621 -8.40 42.35 6.65
CA ILE A 621 -8.58 42.10 8.08
C ILE A 621 -7.22 41.84 8.72
N ASP A 622 -6.85 42.70 9.67
CA ASP A 622 -5.65 42.59 10.50
C ASP A 622 -5.93 41.77 11.77
N ALA A 623 -5.21 40.67 11.96
CA ALA A 623 -5.19 39.90 13.20
C ALA A 623 -3.75 39.50 13.55
N ILE A 624 -2.78 40.39 13.32
CA ILE A 624 -1.34 40.13 13.57
C ILE A 624 -0.96 40.22 15.06
N ASN A 625 -1.90 40.64 15.92
CA ASN A 625 -1.68 40.81 17.36
C ASN A 625 -0.52 41.77 17.66
N SER A 626 -0.55 42.95 17.02
CA SER A 626 0.54 43.94 17.09
C SER A 626 0.66 44.66 18.43
N THR A 627 -0.43 44.71 19.21
CA THR A 627 -0.49 45.38 20.52
C THR A 627 -0.74 44.42 21.68
N ASP A 628 -1.58 43.40 21.50
CA ASP A 628 -1.92 42.42 22.53
C ASP A 628 -2.12 41.02 21.91
N PRO A 629 -1.88 39.92 22.66
CA PRO A 629 -1.61 39.86 24.10
C PRO A 629 -0.10 39.92 24.42
N MET A 630 0.24 40.55 25.54
CA MET A 630 1.61 40.66 26.04
C MET A 630 1.88 39.76 27.26
N LYS A 631 3.09 39.19 27.36
CA LYS A 631 3.63 38.51 28.56
C LYS A 631 4.80 39.28 29.14
N TRP A 632 5.06 39.13 30.42
CA TRP A 632 6.29 39.62 31.05
C TRP A 632 7.48 38.75 30.64
N ASN A 633 8.56 39.36 30.13
CA ASN A 633 9.83 38.68 29.88
C ASN A 633 10.82 39.07 30.98
N GLU A 634 11.16 38.13 31.86
CA GLU A 634 12.07 38.37 32.99
C GLU A 634 13.47 38.79 32.55
N ASN A 635 13.99 38.21 31.47
CA ASN A 635 15.33 38.51 30.97
C ASN A 635 15.42 39.95 30.45
N LYS A 636 14.34 40.47 29.85
CA LYS A 636 14.27 41.83 29.29
C LYS A 636 13.63 42.84 30.24
N LYS A 637 13.08 42.39 31.37
CA LYS A 637 12.30 43.20 32.35
C LYS A 637 11.24 44.10 31.70
N GLN A 638 10.57 43.60 30.66
CA GLN A 638 9.52 44.33 29.96
C GLN A 638 8.44 43.37 29.46
N LYS A 639 7.26 43.92 29.19
CA LYS A 639 6.20 43.19 28.49
C LYS A 639 6.60 43.00 27.01
N GLU A 640 6.45 41.79 26.50
CA GLU A 640 6.64 41.45 25.08
C GLU A 640 5.43 40.71 24.53
N LEU A 641 5.18 40.82 23.22
CA LEU A 641 4.09 40.11 22.56
C LEU A 641 4.25 38.59 22.71
N ILE A 642 3.16 37.90 23.02
CA ILE A 642 3.13 36.44 23.14
C ILE A 642 3.25 35.79 21.75
N PHE A 643 2.60 36.39 20.73
CA PHE A 643 2.51 35.85 19.37
C PHE A 643 3.02 36.85 18.32
N PRO A 644 4.31 37.21 18.32
CA PRO A 644 4.84 38.22 17.42
C PRO A 644 4.77 37.76 15.95
N PHE A 645 4.23 38.61 15.06
CA PHE A 645 4.27 38.40 13.62
C PHE A 645 4.85 39.62 12.85
N PRO A 646 6.15 39.95 13.00
CA PRO A 646 6.75 41.14 12.39
C PRO A 646 6.64 41.17 10.86
N ALA A 647 6.79 40.02 10.21
CA ALA A 647 6.61 39.89 8.76
C ALA A 647 5.17 40.20 8.31
N GLY A 648 4.17 39.98 9.19
CA GLY A 648 2.76 40.24 8.90
C GLY A 648 2.45 41.74 8.80
N SER A 649 3.07 42.58 9.63
CA SER A 649 2.90 44.04 9.54
C SER A 649 3.44 44.61 8.23
N ASP A 650 4.63 44.17 7.79
CA ASP A 650 5.19 44.60 6.52
C ASP A 650 4.32 44.17 5.33
N GLU A 651 3.70 43.00 5.46
CA GLU A 651 2.86 42.42 4.43
C GLU A 651 1.49 43.08 4.33
N LEU A 652 0.88 43.38 5.48
CA LEU A 652 -0.35 44.17 5.54
C LEU A 652 -0.17 45.52 4.84
N ASN A 653 0.91 46.24 5.18
CA ASN A 653 1.24 47.53 4.56
C ASN A 653 1.47 47.40 3.05
N PHE A 654 2.19 46.36 2.62
CA PHE A 654 2.43 46.10 1.20
C PHE A 654 1.12 45.86 0.43
N ILE A 655 0.23 45.00 0.94
CA ILE A 655 -1.04 44.66 0.28
C ILE A 655 -1.96 45.89 0.19
N ILE A 656 -2.08 46.67 1.27
CA ILE A 656 -2.88 47.89 1.29
C ILE A 656 -2.37 48.87 0.23
N ASN A 657 -1.07 49.16 0.22
CA ASN A 657 -0.47 50.11 -0.73
C ASN A 657 -0.59 49.63 -2.17
N PHE A 658 -0.36 48.34 -2.41
CA PHE A 658 -0.43 47.75 -3.74
C PHE A 658 -1.84 47.83 -4.32
N LEU A 659 -2.87 47.49 -3.54
CA LEU A 659 -4.26 47.50 -4.02
C LEU A 659 -4.79 48.94 -4.15
N SER A 660 -4.45 49.84 -3.22
CA SER A 660 -4.95 51.23 -3.25
C SER A 660 -4.56 52.00 -4.52
N GLY A 661 -3.48 51.57 -5.20
CA GLY A 661 -3.02 52.18 -6.45
C GLY A 661 -3.61 51.60 -7.73
N ARG A 662 -4.66 50.75 -7.69
CA ARG A 662 -5.18 50.04 -8.87
C ARG A 662 -6.53 50.59 -9.32
N ALA A 663 -6.66 50.87 -10.62
CA ALA A 663 -7.90 51.37 -11.22
C ALA A 663 -9.06 50.35 -11.18
N ASP A 664 -8.74 49.06 -11.15
CA ASP A 664 -9.72 47.96 -11.13
C ASP A 664 -10.39 47.79 -9.75
N ILE A 665 -10.00 48.56 -8.73
CA ILE A 665 -10.52 48.46 -7.36
C ILE A 665 -11.40 49.68 -7.06
N ASN A 666 -12.66 49.43 -6.73
CA ASN A 666 -13.62 50.48 -6.41
C ASN A 666 -13.48 50.93 -4.95
N GLN A 667 -13.43 49.94 -4.04
CA GLN A 667 -13.39 50.19 -2.61
C GLN A 667 -12.42 49.23 -1.92
N ILE A 668 -11.59 49.78 -1.04
CA ILE A 668 -10.80 49.01 -0.08
C ILE A 668 -11.28 49.39 1.31
N ASN A 669 -11.68 48.40 2.09
CA ASN A 669 -11.92 48.57 3.52
C ASN A 669 -10.85 47.80 4.30
N ALA A 670 -9.92 48.52 4.91
CA ALA A 670 -8.86 47.93 5.73
C ALA A 670 -9.20 48.09 7.22
N LEU A 671 -9.50 46.98 7.87
CA LEU A 671 -9.69 46.89 9.32
C LEU A 671 -8.31 46.63 9.95
N ASN A 672 -7.60 47.69 10.33
CA ASN A 672 -6.26 47.64 10.91
C ASN A 672 -6.20 48.26 12.31
N GLY A 673 -5.28 47.78 13.15
CA GLY A 673 -5.09 48.32 14.51
C GLY A 673 -6.39 48.32 15.32
N ILE A 674 -6.78 49.50 15.85
CA ILE A 674 -7.97 49.69 16.71
C ILE A 674 -9.27 49.38 15.96
N ASN A 675 -9.31 49.48 14.63
CA ASN A 675 -10.52 49.22 13.85
C ASN A 675 -10.78 47.72 13.63
N SER A 676 -9.79 46.87 13.89
CA SER A 676 -9.89 45.40 13.72
C SER A 676 -10.44 44.71 14.99
N THR A 677 -11.62 45.16 15.42
CA THR A 677 -12.37 44.55 16.53
C THR A 677 -13.26 43.42 16.04
N ARG A 678 -13.68 42.54 16.96
CA ARG A 678 -14.58 41.44 16.61
C ARG A 678 -15.84 41.91 15.88
N ASP A 679 -16.53 42.89 16.45
CA ASP A 679 -17.82 43.34 15.93
C ASP A 679 -17.67 44.04 14.57
N ASN A 680 -16.61 44.83 14.37
CA ASN A 680 -16.34 45.46 13.07
C ASN A 680 -16.05 44.43 11.98
N ILE A 681 -15.29 43.38 12.29
CA ILE A 681 -15.00 42.32 11.32
C ILE A 681 -16.29 41.62 10.91
N LEU A 682 -17.11 41.18 11.87
CA LEU A 682 -18.37 40.48 11.59
C LEU A 682 -19.34 41.38 10.82
N LEU A 683 -19.44 42.66 11.18
CA LEU A 683 -20.29 43.64 10.50
C LEU A 683 -19.85 43.90 9.05
N ASN A 684 -18.54 43.84 8.75
CA ASN A 684 -18.09 44.00 7.36
C ASN A 684 -18.23 42.71 6.55
N LEU A 685 -18.02 41.54 7.15
CA LEU A 685 -18.26 40.25 6.50
C LEU A 685 -19.73 40.07 6.07
N SER A 686 -20.68 40.67 6.81
CA SER A 686 -22.11 40.63 6.49
C SER A 686 -22.56 41.65 5.44
N LYS A 687 -21.70 42.56 4.96
CA LYS A 687 -22.11 43.62 4.01
C LYS A 687 -22.34 43.11 2.58
N GLU A 688 -22.03 41.86 2.28
CA GLU A 688 -22.27 41.22 0.97
C GLU A 688 -21.66 41.89 -0.28
N VAL A 689 -20.80 42.91 -0.11
CA VAL A 689 -20.25 43.72 -1.23
C VAL A 689 -18.86 43.30 -1.68
N PHE A 690 -18.14 42.49 -0.90
CA PHE A 690 -16.70 42.24 -1.12
C PHE A 690 -16.44 41.04 -2.03
N ASN A 691 -15.64 41.25 -3.08
CA ASN A 691 -15.20 40.20 -4.00
C ASN A 691 -13.96 39.47 -3.45
N ILE A 692 -13.09 40.17 -2.73
CA ILE A 692 -11.84 39.64 -2.18
C ILE A 692 -11.78 39.97 -0.69
N ILE A 693 -11.50 38.96 0.13
CA ILE A 693 -11.32 39.11 1.58
C ILE A 693 -9.94 38.57 1.95
N ILE A 694 -9.11 39.42 2.53
CA ILE A 694 -7.72 39.11 2.89
C ILE A 694 -7.58 39.11 4.41
N PHE A 695 -7.11 38.00 4.97
CA PHE A 695 -6.78 37.86 6.38
C PHE A 695 -5.26 37.86 6.54
N VAL A 696 -4.71 38.74 7.37
CA VAL A 696 -3.29 38.73 7.75
C VAL A 696 -3.20 38.59 9.26
N GLY A 697 -2.69 37.46 9.77
CA GLY A 697 -2.71 37.26 11.23
C GLY A 697 -2.31 35.89 11.77
N ASN A 698 -2.60 35.66 13.05
CA ASN A 698 -2.34 34.39 13.73
C ASN A 698 -3.63 33.57 13.85
N ILE A 699 -3.60 32.31 13.45
CA ILE A 699 -4.68 31.33 13.67
C ILE A 699 -4.28 30.39 14.80
N PHE A 700 -5.18 30.18 15.75
CA PHE A 700 -5.09 29.18 16.80
C PHE A 700 -5.91 27.96 16.39
N TYR A 701 -5.22 26.87 16.07
CA TYR A 701 -5.85 25.64 15.61
C TYR A 701 -6.31 24.78 16.79
N SER A 702 -7.59 24.40 16.75
CA SER A 702 -8.19 23.47 17.71
C SER A 702 -8.25 22.05 17.14
N ARG A 703 -7.37 21.17 17.62
CA ARG A 703 -7.33 19.76 17.18
C ARG A 703 -8.63 19.01 17.47
N TRP A 704 -9.29 19.33 18.57
CA TRP A 704 -10.55 18.68 18.97
C TRP A 704 -11.74 19.16 18.15
N SER A 705 -11.66 20.38 17.59
CA SER A 705 -12.73 20.97 16.80
C SER A 705 -12.14 21.95 15.78
N PRO A 706 -11.66 21.47 14.61
CA PRO A 706 -11.03 22.33 13.60
C PRO A 706 -11.89 23.53 13.17
N LYS A 707 -13.22 23.39 13.19
CA LYS A 707 -14.19 24.48 12.95
C LYS A 707 -14.11 25.63 13.97
N ASN A 708 -13.69 25.33 15.19
CA ASN A 708 -13.51 26.32 16.25
C ASN A 708 -12.09 26.88 16.28
N SER A 709 -11.25 26.57 15.29
CA SER A 709 -9.99 27.30 15.09
C SER A 709 -10.30 28.78 14.91
N PHE A 710 -9.45 29.66 15.43
CA PHE A 710 -9.83 31.06 15.60
C PHE A 710 -8.70 32.06 15.39
N PHE A 711 -9.09 33.29 15.10
CA PHE A 711 -8.26 34.48 15.20
C PHE A 711 -8.47 35.14 16.55
N LEU A 712 -7.38 35.67 17.10
CA LEU A 712 -7.45 36.62 18.20
C LEU A 712 -7.41 38.03 17.60
N THR A 713 -8.49 38.78 17.75
CA THR A 713 -8.60 40.15 17.24
C THR A 713 -7.82 41.14 18.12
N ASN A 714 -7.62 42.37 17.64
CA ASN A 714 -6.80 43.36 18.35
C ASN A 714 -7.45 43.84 19.67
N ASP A 715 -8.74 43.60 19.87
CA ASP A 715 -9.49 43.80 21.13
C ASP A 715 -9.50 42.55 22.04
N ASN A 716 -8.61 41.58 21.81
CA ASN A 716 -8.52 40.31 22.55
C ASN A 716 -9.80 39.46 22.53
N GLN A 717 -10.65 39.65 21.53
CA GLN A 717 -11.82 38.80 21.30
C GLN A 717 -11.49 37.68 20.33
N ILE A 718 -12.36 36.66 20.30
CA ILE A 718 -12.19 35.47 19.46
C ILE A 718 -13.17 35.55 18.29
N ILE A 719 -12.65 35.34 17.07
CA ILE A 719 -13.45 35.02 15.90
C ILE A 719 -13.07 33.63 15.39
N THR A 720 -14.01 32.70 15.39
CA THR A 720 -13.80 31.36 14.87
C THR A 720 -13.95 31.30 13.35
N CYS A 721 -13.26 30.37 12.71
CA CYS A 721 -13.44 30.06 11.29
C CYS A 721 -14.89 29.63 10.98
N SER A 722 -15.56 28.96 11.92
CA SER A 722 -16.98 28.61 11.79
C SER A 722 -17.89 29.84 11.72
N GLU A 723 -17.63 30.88 12.51
CA GLU A 723 -18.39 32.14 12.47
C GLU A 723 -18.17 32.85 11.13
N ILE A 724 -16.92 32.93 10.66
CA ILE A 724 -16.58 33.51 9.35
C ILE A 724 -17.32 32.77 8.23
N SER A 725 -17.19 31.44 8.19
CA SER A 725 -17.86 30.59 7.18
C SER A 725 -19.37 30.73 7.22
N ARG A 726 -19.97 30.75 8.43
CA ARG A 726 -21.42 30.90 8.62
C ARG A 726 -21.92 32.23 8.08
N ILE A 727 -21.26 33.34 8.41
CA ILE A 727 -21.67 34.68 7.93
C ILE A 727 -21.58 34.74 6.40
N ILE A 728 -20.47 34.28 5.82
CA ILE A 728 -20.33 34.25 4.36
C ILE A 728 -21.39 33.35 3.71
N SER A 729 -21.76 32.24 4.37
CA SER A 729 -22.73 31.27 3.82
C SER A 729 -24.18 31.72 3.94
N GLN A 730 -24.50 32.52 4.97
CA GLN A 730 -25.84 33.09 5.20
C GLN A 730 -26.17 34.23 4.24
N ASN A 731 -25.18 34.74 3.52
CA ASN A 731 -25.38 35.78 2.53
C ASN A 731 -26.14 35.24 1.30
N ASP A 732 -27.20 35.92 0.90
CA ASP A 732 -28.05 35.58 -0.27
C ASP A 732 -27.57 36.26 -1.56
N SER A 733 -26.56 37.13 -1.43
CA SER A 733 -25.86 37.78 -2.53
C SER A 733 -25.33 36.81 -3.61
N LYS A 734 -25.32 37.30 -4.85
CA LYS A 734 -24.69 36.61 -5.99
C LYS A 734 -23.15 36.63 -5.92
N ILE A 735 -22.56 37.50 -5.09
CA ILE A 735 -21.10 37.69 -4.99
C ILE A 735 -20.53 36.57 -4.11
N GLN A 736 -19.60 35.80 -4.68
CA GLN A 736 -18.90 34.74 -3.98
C GLN A 736 -17.45 35.19 -3.70
N PRO A 737 -17.09 35.52 -2.45
CA PRO A 737 -15.78 36.09 -2.18
C PRO A 737 -14.66 35.07 -2.41
N PHE A 738 -13.50 35.57 -2.84
CA PHE A 738 -12.23 34.87 -2.79
C PHE A 738 -11.52 35.20 -1.48
N LEU A 739 -11.09 34.17 -0.75
CA LEU A 739 -10.42 34.34 0.53
C LEU A 739 -8.91 34.19 0.36
N PHE A 740 -8.14 35.08 0.96
CA PHE A 740 -6.70 34.93 1.06
C PHE A 740 -6.27 34.91 2.53
N PHE A 741 -5.84 33.75 3.01
CA PHE A 741 -5.32 33.57 4.36
C PHE A 741 -3.81 33.67 4.37
N ASN A 742 -3.35 34.74 4.97
CA ASN A 742 -1.96 35.00 5.14
C ASN A 742 -1.56 34.90 6.60
N THR A 743 -1.41 33.65 7.06
CA THR A 743 -1.46 33.38 8.49
C THR A 743 -0.32 32.52 9.00
N GLN A 744 0.09 32.76 10.24
CA GLN A 744 0.85 31.78 11.03
C GLN A 744 -0.14 30.92 11.84
N ILE A 745 0.18 29.65 12.07
CA ILE A 745 -0.67 28.77 12.87
C ILE A 745 0.02 28.40 14.19
N TYR A 746 -0.72 28.52 15.27
CA TYR A 746 -0.39 28.07 16.62
C TYR A 746 -1.37 26.97 17.04
N ASP A 747 -0.98 26.09 17.95
CA ASP A 747 -1.97 25.28 18.69
C ASP A 747 -2.62 26.10 19.81
N THR A 748 -3.63 25.49 20.44
CA THR A 748 -4.33 26.06 21.59
C THR A 748 -3.44 26.27 22.82
N GLU A 749 -2.25 25.67 22.87
CA GLU A 749 -1.26 25.87 23.94
C GLU A 749 -0.31 27.04 23.64
N GLY A 750 -0.41 27.63 22.44
CA GLY A 750 0.41 28.75 22.00
C GLY A 750 1.75 28.34 21.37
N ASN A 751 1.95 27.06 21.05
CA ASN A 751 3.12 26.62 20.30
C ASN A 751 2.89 26.80 18.81
N LYS A 752 3.86 27.41 18.13
CA LYS A 752 3.83 27.58 16.68
C LYS A 752 3.89 26.22 15.99
N GLN A 753 2.89 25.94 15.17
CA GLN A 753 2.79 24.68 14.44
C GLN A 753 3.80 24.66 13.29
N LYS A 754 4.56 23.56 13.21
CA LYS A 754 5.53 23.33 12.13
C LYS A 754 4.84 22.83 10.86
N ASN A 755 3.98 21.80 10.97
CA ASN A 755 3.18 21.28 9.85
C ASN A 755 1.82 21.99 9.74
N VAL A 756 1.80 23.02 8.90
CA VAL A 756 0.62 23.87 8.68
C VAL A 756 -0.31 23.25 7.64
N LEU A 757 0.19 22.40 6.73
CA LEU A 757 -0.55 21.89 5.58
C LEU A 757 -1.78 21.08 6.01
N LYS A 758 -1.57 20.06 6.84
CA LYS A 758 -2.64 19.19 7.34
C LYS A 758 -3.64 19.99 8.17
N THR A 759 -3.09 20.75 9.10
CA THR A 759 -3.80 21.60 10.05
C THR A 759 -4.73 22.58 9.33
N PHE A 760 -4.22 23.29 8.33
CA PHE A 760 -4.99 24.25 7.55
C PHE A 760 -5.97 23.57 6.60
N GLY A 761 -5.63 22.40 6.05
CA GLY A 761 -6.57 21.59 5.26
C GLY A 761 -7.84 21.22 6.06
N GLU A 762 -7.68 20.89 7.34
CA GLU A 762 -8.81 20.62 8.25
C GLU A 762 -9.66 21.87 8.57
N ILE A 763 -9.05 23.05 8.59
CA ILE A 763 -9.75 24.34 8.71
C ILE A 763 -10.53 24.63 7.43
N VAL A 764 -9.89 24.51 6.27
CA VAL A 764 -10.48 24.76 4.95
C VAL A 764 -11.66 23.83 4.68
N TYR A 765 -11.62 22.60 5.17
CA TYR A 765 -12.73 21.64 5.06
C TYR A 765 -14.06 22.18 5.62
N GLN A 766 -14.03 23.16 6.52
CA GLN A 766 -15.22 23.74 7.17
C GLN A 766 -15.90 24.86 6.34
N PHE A 767 -15.29 25.29 5.24
CA PHE A 767 -15.83 26.35 4.39
C PHE A 767 -16.74 25.79 3.29
N ASP A 768 -17.87 26.46 3.03
CA ASP A 768 -18.77 26.09 1.93
C ASP A 768 -18.27 26.66 0.58
N PHE A 769 -17.60 25.82 -0.20
CA PHE A 769 -17.11 26.14 -1.55
C PHE A 769 -18.21 26.42 -2.59
N ARG A 770 -19.50 26.34 -2.23
CA ARG A 770 -20.60 26.86 -3.06
C ARG A 770 -20.82 28.36 -2.86
N LYS A 771 -20.38 28.92 -1.73
CA LYS A 771 -20.57 30.31 -1.33
C LYS A 771 -19.29 31.16 -1.47
N ILE A 772 -18.14 30.52 -1.67
CA ILE A 772 -16.86 31.17 -1.98
C ILE A 772 -16.30 30.71 -3.32
N THR A 773 -15.47 31.53 -3.96
CA THR A 773 -14.82 31.16 -5.24
C THR A 773 -13.59 30.27 -5.03
N GLY A 774 -12.84 30.52 -3.96
CA GLY A 774 -11.65 29.77 -3.58
C GLY A 774 -10.97 30.37 -2.35
N ILE A 775 -9.98 29.64 -1.83
CA ILE A 775 -9.13 30.05 -0.71
C ILE A 775 -7.67 29.92 -1.13
N LEU A 776 -6.93 31.02 -1.13
CA LEU A 776 -5.47 31.00 -1.19
C LEU A 776 -4.91 31.00 0.23
N THR A 777 -3.88 30.21 0.48
CA THR A 777 -3.13 30.25 1.73
C THR A 777 -1.63 30.22 1.49
N ARG A 778 -0.85 30.57 2.52
CA ARG A 778 0.59 30.34 2.56
C ARG A 778 0.93 29.35 3.65
N ASN A 779 1.47 28.19 3.28
CA ASN A 779 1.88 27.16 4.24
C ASN A 779 3.13 27.55 5.03
N PHE A 780 3.96 28.42 4.45
CA PHE A 780 5.16 28.96 5.07
C PHE A 780 5.03 30.48 5.11
N PRO A 781 4.83 31.11 6.28
CA PRO A 781 4.61 32.54 6.41
C PRO A 781 5.94 33.32 6.31
N LEU A 782 6.64 33.15 5.19
CA LEU A 782 7.84 33.89 4.83
C LEU A 782 7.40 35.14 4.07
N PHE A 783 7.93 36.30 4.44
CA PHE A 783 7.71 37.54 3.69
C PHE A 783 9.05 38.09 3.20
N ASN A 784 9.33 37.89 1.92
CA ASN A 784 10.57 38.30 1.27
C ASN A 784 10.27 38.91 -0.12
N PRO A 785 11.29 39.42 -0.85
CA PRO A 785 11.06 40.02 -2.17
C PRO A 785 10.34 39.09 -3.16
N SER A 786 10.59 37.77 -3.10
CA SER A 786 9.93 36.80 -3.99
C SER A 786 8.45 36.61 -3.65
N THR A 787 8.09 36.52 -2.36
CA THR A 787 6.67 36.41 -1.99
C THR A 787 5.89 37.69 -2.29
N LYS A 788 6.52 38.87 -2.15
CA LYS A 788 5.94 40.16 -2.57
C LYS A 788 5.63 40.17 -4.07
N GLU A 789 6.58 39.74 -4.88
CA GLU A 789 6.46 39.66 -6.33
C GLU A 789 5.37 38.69 -6.76
N ILE A 790 5.32 37.49 -6.19
CA ILE A 790 4.25 36.50 -6.46
C ILE A 790 2.88 37.08 -6.10
N CYS A 791 2.72 37.67 -4.90
CA CYS A 791 1.47 38.30 -4.49
C CYS A 791 1.02 39.38 -5.48
N ALA A 792 1.91 40.30 -5.87
CA ALA A 792 1.59 41.38 -6.79
C ALA A 792 1.16 40.85 -8.17
N ILE A 793 1.93 39.93 -8.75
CA ILE A 793 1.63 39.36 -10.07
C ILE A 793 0.34 38.52 -10.02
N PHE A 794 0.13 37.77 -8.93
CA PHE A 794 -1.10 37.01 -8.72
C PHE A 794 -2.32 37.92 -8.76
N PHE A 795 -2.35 38.99 -7.94
CA PHE A 795 -3.47 39.92 -7.93
C PHE A 795 -3.62 40.68 -9.25
N ASN A 796 -2.53 41.06 -9.93
CA ASN A 796 -2.60 41.66 -11.26
C ASN A 796 -3.35 40.75 -12.25
N ASN A 797 -2.98 39.47 -12.28
CA ASN A 797 -3.62 38.49 -13.16
C ASN A 797 -5.09 38.26 -12.78
N LEU A 798 -5.36 38.16 -11.47
CA LEU A 798 -6.69 37.93 -10.94
C LEU A 798 -7.66 39.07 -11.26
N LEU A 799 -7.23 40.31 -11.05
CA LEU A 799 -8.01 41.52 -11.37
C LEU A 799 -8.26 41.63 -12.89
N ASN A 800 -7.32 41.15 -13.72
CA ASN A 800 -7.47 41.01 -15.17
C ASN A 800 -8.37 39.83 -15.62
N LYS A 801 -9.24 39.31 -14.73
CA LYS A 801 -10.23 38.26 -15.02
C LYS A 801 -9.64 36.93 -15.48
N ILE A 802 -8.37 36.66 -15.16
CA ILE A 802 -7.74 35.34 -15.32
C ILE A 802 -8.23 34.44 -14.17
N ASN A 803 -8.47 33.16 -14.45
CA ASN A 803 -8.87 32.22 -13.39
C ASN A 803 -7.80 32.09 -12.30
N GLN A 804 -8.22 31.68 -11.10
CA GLN A 804 -7.38 31.68 -9.91
C GLN A 804 -6.13 30.82 -10.06
N GLY A 805 -6.26 29.62 -10.62
CA GLY A 805 -5.14 28.70 -10.80
C GLY A 805 -4.12 29.18 -11.83
N ALA A 806 -4.57 29.70 -12.98
CA ALA A 806 -3.68 30.27 -13.99
C ALA A 806 -3.03 31.58 -13.51
N SER A 807 -3.72 32.38 -12.70
CA SER A 807 -3.15 33.57 -12.07
C SER A 807 -1.97 33.21 -11.18
N LEU A 808 -2.10 32.14 -10.37
CA LEU A 808 -1.03 31.65 -9.51
C LEU A 808 0.12 31.03 -10.30
N LEU A 809 -0.18 30.22 -11.31
CA LEU A 809 0.82 29.63 -12.20
C LEU A 809 1.68 30.72 -12.88
N LYS A 810 1.03 31.72 -13.50
CA LYS A 810 1.72 32.82 -14.18
C LYS A 810 2.58 33.63 -13.20
N ALA A 811 2.08 33.88 -11.99
CA ALA A 811 2.85 34.56 -10.95
C ALA A 811 4.14 33.81 -10.58
N ARG A 812 4.06 32.48 -10.46
CA ARG A 812 5.23 31.63 -10.18
C ARG A 812 6.22 31.63 -11.36
N GLN A 813 5.73 31.47 -12.59
CA GLN A 813 6.55 31.47 -13.80
C GLN A 813 7.30 32.80 -13.99
N GLN A 814 6.60 33.93 -13.84
CA GLN A 814 7.20 35.26 -14.01
C GLN A 814 8.21 35.59 -12.90
N CYS A 815 7.92 35.24 -11.64
CA CYS A 815 8.90 35.42 -10.56
C CYS A 815 10.19 34.63 -10.82
N ILE A 816 10.09 33.41 -11.36
CA ILE A 816 11.27 32.61 -11.74
C ILE A 816 12.01 33.23 -12.93
N ALA A 817 11.29 33.67 -13.98
CA ALA A 817 11.90 34.34 -15.13
C ALA A 817 12.71 35.57 -14.69
N ASN A 818 12.12 36.44 -13.86
CA ASN A 818 12.78 37.64 -13.34
C ASN A 818 14.01 37.31 -12.48
N LYS A 819 13.98 36.21 -11.72
CA LYS A 819 15.17 35.73 -10.98
C LYS A 819 16.28 35.27 -11.93
N ILE A 820 15.94 34.52 -12.97
CA ILE A 820 16.91 34.04 -13.96
C ILE A 820 17.56 35.23 -14.68
N GLU A 821 16.78 36.22 -15.10
CA GLU A 821 17.30 37.44 -15.73
C GLU A 821 18.28 38.20 -14.83
N LYS A 822 17.97 38.35 -13.53
CA LYS A 822 18.88 39.00 -12.57
C LYS A 822 20.19 38.22 -12.40
N ILE A 823 20.15 36.89 -12.36
CA ILE A 823 21.35 36.05 -12.25
C ILE A 823 22.21 36.15 -13.50
N VAL A 824 21.59 36.15 -14.69
CA VAL A 824 22.29 36.30 -15.97
C VAL A 824 22.89 37.70 -16.12
N GLY A 825 22.14 38.75 -15.74
CA GLY A 825 22.58 40.15 -15.80
C GLY A 825 23.66 40.52 -14.78
N GLN A 826 23.83 39.77 -13.69
CA GLN A 826 24.89 39.98 -12.69
C GLN A 826 26.19 39.23 -12.98
N SER A 827 26.21 38.30 -13.95
CA SER A 827 27.42 37.61 -14.37
C SER A 827 28.09 38.27 -15.59
N ARG A 828 29.22 38.96 -15.38
CA ARG A 828 30.24 39.15 -16.43
C ARG A 828 30.81 37.78 -16.84
N PRO A 829 31.30 37.61 -18.07
CA PRO A 829 31.65 36.31 -18.60
C PRO A 829 33.02 35.85 -18.07
N ASP A 830 33.03 35.11 -16.95
CA ASP A 830 34.17 34.24 -16.65
C ASP A 830 34.03 32.97 -17.50
N SER A 831 34.83 32.93 -18.54
CA SER A 831 34.91 31.90 -19.57
C SER A 831 35.61 30.64 -19.06
N THR A 832 35.07 29.94 -18.06
CA THR A 832 35.61 28.62 -17.62
C THR A 832 34.55 27.68 -17.01
N SER A 833 33.31 27.64 -17.51
CA SER A 833 32.40 26.52 -17.20
C SER A 833 31.76 25.94 -18.46
N LEU A 834 32.54 25.13 -19.17
CA LEU A 834 32.00 24.11 -20.07
C LEU A 834 31.30 23.04 -19.23
N LYS A 835 30.03 22.77 -19.58
CA LYS A 835 29.03 21.85 -18.98
C LYS A 835 28.03 22.47 -18.00
N GLY A 836 27.00 23.07 -18.60
CA GLY A 836 25.57 22.80 -18.37
C GLY A 836 25.02 22.72 -16.93
N THR A 837 24.07 23.63 -16.67
CA THR A 837 23.21 23.80 -15.48
C THR A 837 23.83 24.53 -14.28
N LYS A 838 23.79 25.88 -14.33
CA LYS A 838 23.84 26.71 -13.12
C LYS A 838 22.63 26.33 -12.25
N LYS A 839 22.88 25.67 -11.12
CA LYS A 839 21.86 25.21 -10.16
C LYS A 839 21.10 26.41 -9.59
N ILE A 840 19.81 26.51 -9.86
CA ILE A 840 18.90 27.33 -9.06
C ILE A 840 18.77 26.64 -7.70
N ASP A 841 19.36 27.25 -6.65
CA ASP A 841 19.23 26.75 -5.28
C ASP A 841 17.79 26.98 -4.78
N LEU A 842 16.99 25.92 -4.78
CA LEU A 842 15.59 25.94 -4.38
C LEU A 842 15.35 26.13 -2.86
N ARG A 843 16.39 26.21 -2.00
CA ARG A 843 16.19 26.76 -0.64
C ARG A 843 15.68 28.21 -0.70
N SER A 844 16.05 28.97 -1.73
CA SER A 844 15.46 30.28 -2.06
C SER A 844 14.07 30.21 -2.73
N SER A 845 13.57 29.01 -3.03
CA SER A 845 12.31 28.72 -3.74
C SER A 845 11.18 28.20 -2.82
N LEU A 846 11.42 28.06 -1.52
CA LEU A 846 10.38 27.85 -0.50
C LEU A 846 9.23 28.87 -0.61
N ALA A 847 9.59 30.10 -0.97
CA ALA A 847 8.65 31.20 -1.21
C ALA A 847 7.68 30.96 -2.38
N ILE A 848 8.09 30.17 -3.38
CA ILE A 848 7.30 29.94 -4.60
C ILE A 848 6.29 28.81 -4.37
N SER A 849 6.70 27.78 -3.62
CA SER A 849 5.86 26.64 -3.27
C SER A 849 4.98 26.85 -2.03
N SER A 850 5.12 27.97 -1.32
CA SER A 850 4.35 28.23 -0.09
C SER A 850 2.88 28.51 -0.34
N PHE A 851 2.53 29.06 -1.51
CA PHE A 851 1.14 29.39 -1.86
C PHE A 851 0.37 28.15 -2.29
N LEU A 852 -0.81 27.92 -1.73
CA LEU A 852 -1.72 26.86 -2.18
C LEU A 852 -3.13 27.39 -2.42
N LEU A 853 -3.72 26.96 -3.53
CA LEU A 853 -5.10 27.27 -3.89
C LEU A 853 -6.02 26.11 -3.51
N PHE A 854 -6.91 26.33 -2.55
CA PHE A 854 -8.05 25.46 -2.30
C PHE A 854 -9.26 25.97 -3.09
N GLY A 855 -9.86 25.13 -3.90
CA GLY A 855 -10.91 25.50 -4.85
C GLY A 855 -10.59 25.08 -6.27
N LYS A 856 -11.59 25.20 -7.15
CA LYS A 856 -11.45 24.80 -8.55
C LYS A 856 -10.49 25.76 -9.26
N PRO A 857 -9.40 25.28 -9.88
CA PRO A 857 -8.40 26.18 -10.46
C PRO A 857 -8.92 27.01 -11.64
N TRP A 858 -9.98 26.54 -12.32
CA TRP A 858 -10.62 27.26 -13.43
C TRP A 858 -11.66 28.31 -13.02
N ARG A 859 -11.95 28.51 -11.73
CA ARG A 859 -12.90 29.55 -11.32
C ARG A 859 -12.32 30.96 -11.50
N LYS A 860 -13.20 31.89 -11.91
CA LYS A 860 -12.97 33.35 -11.93
C LYS A 860 -13.68 33.99 -10.75
N ILE A 861 -13.24 35.19 -10.36
CA ILE A 861 -13.87 36.03 -9.33
C ILE A 861 -14.99 36.85 -9.96
#